data_AF-A0ABD3Q0Y0-F1
#
_entry.id   AF-A0ABD3Q0Y0-F1
#
_cell.length_a   1.000
_cell.length_b   1.000
_cell.length_c   1.000
_cell.angle_alpha   90.00
_cell.angle_beta   90.00
_cell.angle_gamma   90.00
#
_symmetry.space_group_name_H-M   'P 1'
#
loop_
_entity.id
_entity.type
_entity.pdbx_description
1 polymer ?
#
loop_
_entity_poly.entity_id
_entity_poly.type
_entity_poly.pdbx_seq_one_letter_code
_entity_poly.pdbx_strand_id
1 'polypeptide(L)'
;MQHTVHHHHRRHQRGRYARIRCFLLAGISLTMTSFLLLISWHDQLEAVSDHSLFQLDASSSSSRRGNQEDTNTKWPPTLTVYTEPTSSHDVWYEDPTAQAPKPKRPLPRRNVHSRDLTKQAFPQMKYSSSETTSSLCRRVPSLLPIDQFGTSIRDPYLPWIHDVFLSHDGTHVHVLAQNRRRCHTGKNHLDEMKYWEGQLALFQSVALKRLANTTDYNRDDTVKYRLSTHEEADSDALETRFRCRFKVIDYEKHTVTYQGETLSVYPFNYEFVNWRKKKRTMLEDGKEQSMFWLSPLMFQCPIPETLLHHAATNRLLLDVVPIRTPPRRNDRDGFFFHRGHGGPTTFNASEAYGDEYVVEEAKDSGRWENLPVCSLEPRPNIDEHSSFGKTDGILQSTVSIERSAVRNNQLPNTKKRHRLVACTWTSAIHQRRGNERRIADGKSRLREWITFHLEAGFDHMYIFDNTGANSTIFRLKNEVDPDFGNTSGPLTDAYRIKDDLSSVTGLFPASKVTRIDWPATICNNNRPAHDDPGERSSQYAAEAACRMRYGPHTDWMASMDPDEYFIPMGNYSSWKEILDKVDREEGRKVLKFRSTRARPLLSALEPTFDEGVKECTHEMAKSHNQCLSKKEENTYLETYNCEYIKSPKPDRFARAMVSLPTKSV
;
A
#
# COMPACT_ATOMS: atom_id res chain seq x y z
N MET A 1 31.33 -86.43 23.51
CA MET A 1 32.08 -85.52 22.60
C MET A 1 31.11 -84.54 21.91
N GLN A 2 30.40 -83.70 22.69
CA GLN A 2 29.43 -82.73 22.14
C GLN A 2 29.22 -81.50 23.04
N HIS A 3 30.12 -81.25 24.00
CA HIS A 3 30.00 -80.13 24.95
C HIS A 3 31.07 -79.03 24.81
N THR A 4 31.98 -79.13 23.83
CA THR A 4 33.12 -78.21 23.69
C THR A 4 33.01 -77.22 22.53
N VAL A 5 31.87 -77.16 21.83
CA VAL A 5 31.68 -76.25 20.67
C VAL A 5 30.88 -74.99 21.04
N HIS A 6 30.11 -74.98 22.13
CA HIS A 6 29.25 -73.84 22.45
C HIS A 6 29.96 -72.66 23.15
N HIS A 7 31.14 -72.87 23.72
CA HIS A 7 31.84 -71.81 24.46
C HIS A 7 32.69 -70.88 23.58
N HIS A 8 33.09 -71.31 22.38
CA HIS A 8 33.91 -70.49 21.49
C HIS A 8 33.11 -69.44 20.71
N HIS A 9 31.82 -69.69 20.46
CA HIS A 9 31.00 -68.78 19.66
C HIS A 9 30.52 -67.54 20.44
N ARG A 10 30.29 -67.66 21.76
CA ARG A 10 29.85 -66.55 22.63
C ARG A 10 30.94 -65.49 22.89
N ARG A 11 32.23 -65.87 22.90
CA ARG A 11 33.33 -64.90 23.04
C ARG A 11 33.50 -64.02 21.80
N HIS A 12 33.28 -64.57 20.60
CA HIS A 12 33.43 -63.83 19.36
C HIS A 12 32.28 -62.83 19.10
N GLN A 13 31.06 -63.14 19.56
CA GLN A 13 29.93 -62.21 19.46
C GLN A 13 30.03 -61.02 20.43
N ARG A 14 30.49 -61.23 21.68
CA ARG A 14 30.66 -60.12 22.65
C ARG A 14 31.68 -59.07 22.18
N GLY A 15 32.75 -59.49 21.50
CA GLY A 15 33.73 -58.57 20.92
C GLY A 15 33.17 -57.72 19.78
N ARG A 16 32.29 -58.28 18.93
CA ARG A 16 31.64 -57.52 17.84
C ARG A 16 30.65 -56.47 18.35
N TYR A 17 29.84 -56.81 19.34
CA TYR A 17 28.90 -55.84 19.93
C TYR A 17 29.60 -54.70 20.70
N ALA A 18 30.72 -54.99 21.36
CA ALA A 18 31.52 -53.94 22.01
C ALA A 18 32.09 -52.94 20.99
N ARG A 19 32.60 -53.43 19.85
CA ARG A 19 33.10 -52.56 18.77
C ARG A 19 31.99 -51.72 18.14
N ILE A 20 30.83 -52.31 17.86
CA ILE A 20 29.68 -51.57 17.30
C ILE A 20 29.19 -50.48 18.26
N ARG A 21 29.15 -50.75 19.57
CA ARG A 21 28.81 -49.73 20.57
C ARG A 21 29.83 -48.59 20.62
N CYS A 22 31.13 -48.89 20.54
CA CYS A 22 32.15 -47.85 20.46
C CYS A 22 32.02 -46.99 19.19
N PHE A 23 31.73 -47.58 18.02
CA PHE A 23 31.52 -46.82 16.79
C PHE A 23 30.25 -45.95 16.83
N LEU A 24 29.17 -46.45 17.42
CA LEU A 24 27.94 -45.67 17.61
C LEU A 24 28.16 -44.50 18.58
N LEU A 25 28.84 -44.74 19.71
CA LEU A 25 29.15 -43.67 20.67
C LEU A 25 30.10 -42.63 20.07
N ALA A 26 31.09 -43.05 19.28
CA ALA A 26 31.96 -42.14 18.54
C ALA A 26 31.18 -41.30 17.52
N GLY A 27 30.24 -41.90 16.78
CA GLY A 27 29.38 -41.17 15.83
C GLY A 27 28.44 -40.17 16.50
N ILE A 28 27.85 -40.52 17.64
CA ILE A 28 27.03 -39.61 18.45
C ILE A 28 27.88 -38.46 18.99
N SER A 29 29.08 -38.75 19.47
CA SER A 29 29.98 -37.72 19.97
C SER A 29 30.44 -36.77 18.87
N LEU A 30 30.71 -37.27 17.67
CA LEU A 30 31.11 -36.47 16.50
C LEU A 30 29.98 -35.57 16.01
N THR A 31 28.75 -36.09 15.98
CA THR A 31 27.58 -35.29 15.56
C THR A 31 27.24 -34.20 16.58
N MET A 32 27.37 -34.48 17.88
CA MET A 32 27.19 -33.47 18.93
C MET A 32 28.28 -32.38 18.89
N THR A 33 29.55 -32.72 18.67
CA THR A 33 30.60 -31.70 18.51
C THR A 33 30.43 -30.88 17.24
N SER A 34 30.02 -31.48 16.11
CA SER A 34 29.69 -30.72 14.89
C SER A 34 28.51 -29.76 15.10
N PHE A 35 27.49 -30.17 15.86
CA PHE A 35 26.33 -29.32 16.16
C PHE A 35 26.71 -28.14 17.06
N LEU A 36 27.55 -28.36 18.08
CA LEU A 36 28.06 -27.29 18.95
C LEU A 36 29.00 -26.33 18.22
N LEU A 37 29.81 -26.82 17.28
CA LEU A 37 30.64 -25.96 16.42
C LEU A 37 29.79 -25.12 15.47
N LEU A 38 28.68 -25.65 14.95
CA LEU A 38 27.73 -24.89 14.13
C LEU A 38 27.03 -23.79 14.94
N ILE A 39 26.64 -24.05 16.18
CA ILE A 39 26.09 -23.02 17.08
C ILE A 39 27.13 -21.94 17.38
N SER A 40 28.35 -22.33 17.76
CA SER A 40 29.44 -21.39 18.03
C SER A 40 29.82 -20.54 16.80
N TRP A 41 29.80 -21.15 15.60
CA TRP A 41 30.01 -20.44 14.34
C TRP A 41 28.86 -19.49 14.00
N HIS A 42 27.61 -19.86 14.31
CA HIS A 42 26.46 -18.99 14.13
C HIS A 42 26.49 -17.78 15.07
N ASP A 43 26.86 -17.98 16.34
CA ASP A 43 27.01 -16.90 17.33
C ASP A 43 28.15 -15.93 16.93
N GLN A 44 29.25 -16.44 16.34
CA GLN A 44 30.32 -15.60 15.80
C GLN A 44 29.87 -14.81 14.56
N LEU A 45 29.00 -15.36 13.71
CA LEU A 45 28.45 -14.64 12.56
C LEU A 45 27.47 -13.54 12.97
N GLU A 46 26.68 -13.73 14.03
CA GLU A 46 25.84 -12.66 14.58
C GLU A 46 26.67 -11.53 15.17
N ALA A 47 27.75 -11.85 15.90
CA ALA A 47 28.68 -10.86 16.45
C ALA A 47 29.46 -10.06 15.38
N VAL A 48 29.66 -10.62 14.18
CA VAL A 48 30.29 -9.92 13.04
C VAL A 48 29.26 -9.13 12.22
N SER A 49 27.97 -9.48 12.28
CA SER A 49 26.91 -8.74 11.57
C SER A 49 26.57 -7.37 12.18
N ASP A 50 27.00 -7.12 13.41
CA ASP A 50 26.91 -5.80 14.08
C ASP A 50 28.01 -4.81 13.63
N HIS A 51 28.91 -5.22 12.72
CA HIS A 51 29.79 -4.29 12.01
C HIS A 51 29.25 -4.02 10.60
N SER A 52 28.57 -2.89 10.47
CA SER A 52 28.04 -2.31 9.24
C SER A 52 29.13 -2.16 8.17
N LEU A 53 29.24 -3.14 7.26
CA LEU A 53 30.15 -3.15 6.12
C LEU A 53 29.56 -2.40 4.90
N PHE A 54 28.85 -1.30 5.15
CA PHE A 54 28.43 -0.31 4.15
C PHE A 54 28.63 1.09 4.73
N GLN A 55 29.88 1.50 4.85
CA GLN A 55 30.26 2.90 4.96
C GLN A 55 30.46 3.41 3.53
N LEU A 56 29.39 3.91 2.92
CA LEU A 56 29.52 4.79 1.75
C LEU A 56 30.32 6.01 2.18
N ASP A 57 31.41 6.32 1.47
CA ASP A 57 32.27 7.47 1.69
C ASP A 57 31.47 8.78 1.70
N ALA A 58 31.01 9.17 2.89
CA ALA A 58 30.70 10.54 3.23
C ALA A 58 31.95 11.12 3.90
N SER A 59 32.72 11.88 3.13
CA SER A 59 33.85 12.66 3.60
C SER A 59 33.38 13.67 4.67
N SER A 60 33.44 13.27 5.94
CA SER A 60 33.19 14.15 7.07
C SER A 60 34.49 14.84 7.47
N SER A 61 34.65 16.08 7.01
CA SER A 61 35.62 17.00 7.60
C SER A 61 35.03 17.51 8.92
N SER A 62 35.57 17.04 10.04
CA SER A 62 35.18 17.51 11.38
C SER A 62 35.76 18.91 11.63
N SER A 63 35.00 19.94 11.30
CA SER A 63 35.22 21.30 11.78
C SER A 63 34.24 21.60 12.91
N ARG A 64 34.74 21.57 14.15
CA ARG A 64 34.04 22.15 15.30
C ARG A 64 34.03 23.68 15.13
N ARG A 65 32.91 24.24 14.66
CA ARG A 65 32.58 25.67 14.81
C ARG A 65 31.08 25.84 15.10
N GLY A 66 30.80 26.80 15.96
CA GLY A 66 29.57 26.95 16.73
C GLY A 66 28.28 27.14 15.94
N ASN A 67 27.19 26.81 16.63
CA ASN A 67 25.79 26.89 16.23
C ASN A 67 25.41 28.29 15.72
N GLN A 68 25.49 28.48 14.41
CA GLN A 68 24.54 29.31 13.70
C GLN A 68 23.73 28.33 12.85
N GLU A 69 22.51 28.06 13.30
CA GLU A 69 21.56 27.15 12.66
C GLU A 69 21.13 27.80 11.35
N ASP A 70 21.98 27.63 10.33
CA ASP A 70 21.82 28.25 9.03
C ASP A 70 20.59 27.59 8.38
N THR A 71 19.45 28.29 8.45
CA THR A 71 18.17 27.93 7.82
C THR A 71 18.24 27.98 6.30
N ASN A 72 19.43 27.85 5.72
CA ASN A 72 19.65 27.57 4.31
C ASN A 72 19.11 26.17 4.02
N THR A 73 17.79 26.09 3.86
CA THR A 73 17.10 24.89 3.38
C THR A 73 17.81 24.46 2.10
N LYS A 74 18.49 23.32 2.17
CA LYS A 74 19.30 22.77 1.09
C LYS A 74 18.47 22.73 -0.20
N TRP A 75 18.80 23.61 -1.15
CA TRP A 75 18.18 23.64 -2.48
C TRP A 75 18.92 22.67 -3.43
N PRO A 76 18.22 22.00 -4.35
CA PRO A 76 16.75 21.90 -4.44
C PRO A 76 16.19 21.08 -3.26
N PRO A 77 14.94 21.33 -2.83
CA PRO A 77 14.30 20.48 -1.86
C PRO A 77 14.29 19.03 -2.36
N THR A 78 14.34 18.10 -1.42
CA THR A 78 14.33 16.67 -1.70
C THR A 78 13.31 15.99 -0.79
N LEU A 79 12.60 14.99 -1.31
CA LEU A 79 11.77 14.14 -0.44
C LEU A 79 12.68 13.58 0.66
N THR A 80 12.26 13.77 1.90
CA THR A 80 13.01 13.36 3.07
C THR A 80 12.08 12.65 4.04
N VAL A 81 12.56 11.59 4.67
CA VAL A 81 11.90 10.93 5.79
C VAL A 81 12.72 11.16 7.05
N TYR A 82 12.03 11.47 8.13
CA TYR A 82 12.58 11.48 9.48
C TYR A 82 11.94 10.35 10.26
N THR A 83 12.73 9.43 10.81
CA THR A 83 12.23 8.32 11.64
C THR A 83 12.61 8.54 13.09
N GLU A 84 11.71 8.18 14.00
CA GLU A 84 11.97 8.17 15.43
C GLU A 84 12.68 6.88 15.87
N PRO A 85 13.47 6.91 16.96
CA PRO A 85 14.08 5.71 17.53
C PRO A 85 13.02 4.78 18.11
N THR A 86 13.32 3.49 18.26
CA THR A 86 12.36 2.51 18.80
C THR A 86 11.94 2.82 20.25
N SER A 87 12.85 3.38 21.04
CA SER A 87 12.56 3.83 22.41
C SER A 87 11.43 4.87 22.50
N SER A 88 11.12 5.58 21.40
CA SER A 88 10.03 6.56 21.34
C SER A 88 8.64 5.94 21.49
N HIS A 89 8.46 4.67 21.12
CA HIS A 89 7.17 3.99 21.20
C HIS A 89 7.03 3.09 22.42
N ASP A 90 8.13 2.54 22.95
CA ASP A 90 8.12 1.71 24.16
C ASP A 90 7.65 2.48 25.39
N VAL A 91 7.84 3.80 25.41
CA VAL A 91 7.45 4.67 26.52
C VAL A 91 5.97 4.57 26.88
N TRP A 92 5.10 4.28 25.90
CA TRP A 92 3.66 4.22 26.13
C TRP A 92 3.19 2.95 26.83
N TYR A 93 3.99 1.89 26.91
CA TYR A 93 3.54 0.61 27.44
C TYR A 93 4.10 0.35 28.84
N GLU A 94 3.30 -0.31 29.67
CA GLU A 94 3.75 -0.80 30.99
C GLU A 94 4.88 -1.83 30.83
N ASP A 95 4.68 -2.77 29.91
CA ASP A 95 5.65 -3.77 29.49
C ASP A 95 5.55 -3.90 27.95
N PRO A 96 6.50 -3.30 27.19
CA PRO A 96 6.52 -3.41 25.74
C PRO A 96 6.87 -4.83 25.28
N THR A 97 7.39 -5.70 26.14
CA THR A 97 7.77 -7.09 25.80
C THR A 97 6.59 -8.06 25.92
N ALA A 98 5.52 -7.70 26.64
CA ALA A 98 4.31 -8.49 26.76
C ALA A 98 3.68 -8.83 25.39
N GLN A 99 3.06 -10.00 25.28
CA GLN A 99 2.38 -10.43 24.04
C GLN A 99 1.22 -9.49 23.65
N ALA A 100 0.53 -8.94 24.65
CA ALA A 100 -0.52 -7.95 24.48
C ALA A 100 -0.20 -6.74 25.36
N PRO A 101 0.67 -5.82 24.89
CA PRO A 101 1.16 -4.73 25.73
C PRO A 101 0.01 -3.80 26.13
N LYS A 102 0.04 -3.37 27.39
CA LYS A 102 -0.96 -2.46 27.97
C LYS A 102 -0.44 -1.02 27.90
N PRO A 103 -1.15 -0.11 27.23
CA PRO A 103 -0.83 1.31 27.26
C PRO A 103 -0.95 1.86 28.69
N LYS A 104 0.02 2.67 29.10
CA LYS A 104 -0.05 3.51 30.31
C LYS A 104 -1.18 4.51 30.16
N ARG A 105 -1.86 4.79 31.27
CA ARG A 105 -2.96 5.76 31.35
C ARG A 105 -2.76 6.67 32.58
N PRO A 106 -2.74 8.00 32.44
CA PRO A 106 -2.74 8.73 31.16
C PRO A 106 -1.46 8.49 30.34
N LEU A 107 -1.49 8.81 29.04
CA LEU A 107 -0.31 8.64 28.19
C LEU A 107 0.86 9.51 28.70
N PRO A 108 2.09 8.95 28.81
CA PRO A 108 3.26 9.72 29.17
C PRO A 108 3.70 10.60 28.01
N ARG A 109 4.17 11.82 28.30
CA ARG A 109 4.78 12.69 27.28
C ARG A 109 6.02 12.03 26.70
N ARG A 110 6.18 12.11 25.37
CA ARG A 110 7.40 11.62 24.72
C ARG A 110 8.52 12.64 24.88
N ASN A 111 9.73 12.14 25.05
CA ASN A 111 10.95 12.93 25.10
C ASN A 111 11.78 12.66 23.83
N VAL A 112 11.23 13.05 22.69
CA VAL A 112 11.89 12.94 21.37
C VAL A 112 12.11 14.36 20.86
N HIS A 113 13.30 14.61 20.35
CA HIS A 113 13.68 15.89 19.75
C HIS A 113 14.24 15.69 18.34
N SER A 114 14.33 16.78 17.58
CA SER A 114 14.86 16.79 16.21
C SER A 114 16.23 16.12 16.06
N ARG A 115 17.10 16.24 17.08
CA ARG A 115 18.43 15.61 17.14
C ARG A 115 18.39 14.08 17.30
N ASP A 116 17.28 13.54 17.78
CA ASP A 116 17.09 12.11 17.99
C ASP A 116 16.52 11.43 16.73
N LEU A 117 16.11 12.21 15.73
CA LEU A 117 15.52 11.72 14.49
C LEU A 117 16.60 11.27 13.50
N THR A 118 16.39 10.11 12.88
CA THR A 118 17.22 9.67 11.75
C THR A 118 16.65 10.26 10.45
N LYS A 119 17.49 10.97 9.69
CA LYS A 119 17.12 11.60 8.42
C LYS A 119 17.56 10.75 7.23
N GLN A 120 16.64 10.50 6.30
CA GLN A 120 16.90 9.81 5.04
C GLN A 120 16.37 10.63 3.86
N ALA A 121 17.23 10.99 2.91
CA ALA A 121 16.87 11.81 1.76
C ALA A 121 16.78 10.98 0.47
N PHE A 122 15.86 11.36 -0.41
CA PHE A 122 15.53 10.66 -1.66
C PHE A 122 15.78 11.58 -2.87
N PRO A 123 17.04 11.64 -3.35
CA PRO A 123 17.46 12.60 -4.37
C PRO A 123 16.84 12.39 -5.75
N GLN A 124 16.14 11.28 -6.00
CA GLN A 124 15.38 11.06 -7.23
C GLN A 124 14.16 11.98 -7.37
N MET A 125 13.71 12.59 -6.27
CA MET A 125 12.65 13.62 -6.24
C MET A 125 13.26 14.96 -5.85
N LYS A 126 13.97 15.57 -6.81
CA LYS A 126 14.56 16.91 -6.70
C LYS A 126 13.74 17.93 -7.49
N TYR A 127 13.43 19.06 -6.85
CA TYR A 127 12.64 20.12 -7.47
C TYR A 127 13.54 21.29 -7.87
N SER A 128 14.13 21.24 -9.06
CA SER A 128 15.01 22.31 -9.55
C SER A 128 14.30 23.33 -10.42
N SER A 129 13.17 22.98 -11.04
CA SER A 129 12.41 23.84 -11.95
C SER A 129 10.93 23.44 -12.05
N SER A 130 10.11 24.28 -12.67
CA SER A 130 8.70 23.97 -12.97
C SER A 130 8.56 22.78 -13.94
N GLU A 131 9.41 22.72 -14.97
CA GLU A 131 9.42 21.62 -15.94
C GLU A 131 9.78 20.29 -15.30
N THR A 132 10.82 20.28 -14.45
CA THR A 132 11.21 19.06 -13.72
C THR A 132 10.10 18.62 -12.77
N THR A 133 9.40 19.54 -12.14
CA THR A 133 8.26 19.23 -11.26
C THR A 133 7.07 18.67 -12.03
N SER A 134 6.77 19.20 -13.20
CA SER A 134 5.73 18.65 -14.09
C SER A 134 6.05 17.23 -14.56
N SER A 135 7.33 16.95 -14.85
CA SER A 135 7.82 15.61 -15.19
C SER A 135 7.73 14.65 -13.99
N LEU A 136 8.13 15.09 -12.79
CA LEU A 136 7.99 14.35 -11.53
C LEU A 136 6.54 14.00 -11.25
N CYS A 137 5.61 14.93 -11.49
CA CYS A 137 4.20 14.74 -11.20
C CYS A 137 3.55 13.58 -11.96
N ARG A 138 4.06 13.25 -13.16
CA ARG A 138 3.58 12.10 -13.94
C ARG A 138 4.08 10.75 -13.41
N ARG A 139 5.08 10.78 -12.53
CA ARG A 139 5.85 9.61 -12.09
C ARG A 139 5.87 9.44 -10.57
N VAL A 140 5.06 10.20 -9.82
CA VAL A 140 5.06 10.15 -8.35
C VAL A 140 4.98 8.72 -7.81
N PRO A 141 4.01 7.87 -8.24
CA PRO A 141 3.94 6.50 -7.72
C PRO A 141 5.22 5.68 -7.95
N SER A 142 5.93 5.92 -9.05
CA SER A 142 7.15 5.18 -9.39
C SER A 142 8.44 5.74 -8.78
N LEU A 143 8.40 6.95 -8.24
CA LEU A 143 9.55 7.61 -7.62
C LEU A 143 9.56 7.50 -6.09
N LEU A 144 8.38 7.25 -5.49
CA LEU A 144 8.26 7.03 -4.05
C LEU A 144 9.13 5.86 -3.59
N PRO A 145 9.81 5.96 -2.43
CA PRO A 145 10.74 4.94 -1.95
C PRO A 145 9.99 3.77 -1.27
N ILE A 146 8.99 3.22 -1.95
CA ILE A 146 8.06 2.21 -1.42
C ILE A 146 8.84 1.00 -0.87
N ASP A 147 9.87 0.55 -1.56
CA ASP A 147 10.66 -0.64 -1.21
C ASP A 147 11.68 -0.41 -0.08
N GLN A 148 11.92 0.86 0.26
CA GLN A 148 12.78 1.23 1.38
C GLN A 148 12.03 1.17 2.71
N PHE A 149 10.69 1.06 2.66
CA PHE A 149 9.84 0.92 3.83
C PHE A 149 9.97 -0.48 4.44
N GLY A 150 10.31 -0.52 5.73
CA GLY A 150 10.58 -1.75 6.47
C GLY A 150 11.99 -2.31 6.32
N THR A 151 12.79 -1.79 5.39
CA THR A 151 14.23 -2.09 5.31
C THR A 151 15.04 -0.99 5.98
N SER A 152 15.09 0.21 5.37
CA SER A 152 15.78 1.39 5.90
C SER A 152 14.85 2.33 6.67
N ILE A 153 13.60 2.47 6.26
CA ILE A 153 12.60 3.24 7.00
C ILE A 153 11.94 2.30 8.03
N ARG A 154 12.43 2.35 9.28
CA ARG A 154 11.96 1.55 10.41
C ARG A 154 11.26 2.42 11.45
N ASP A 155 10.06 2.88 11.10
CA ASP A 155 9.20 3.64 12.02
C ASP A 155 7.73 3.19 11.85
N PRO A 156 7.14 2.52 12.85
CA PRO A 156 5.81 1.93 12.70
C PRO A 156 4.69 2.98 12.67
N TYR A 157 4.97 4.26 12.91
CA TYR A 157 3.98 5.34 12.85
C TYR A 157 4.05 6.15 11.57
N LEU A 158 5.04 5.93 10.70
CA LEU A 158 5.05 6.57 9.39
C LEU A 158 4.10 5.85 8.43
N PRO A 159 3.24 6.54 7.68
CA PRO A 159 2.45 5.89 6.66
C PRO A 159 3.38 5.33 5.58
N TRP A 160 3.17 4.08 5.15
CA TRP A 160 3.85 3.54 3.98
C TRP A 160 3.14 4.09 2.74
N ILE A 161 3.61 5.22 2.20
CA ILE A 161 2.91 5.97 1.13
C ILE A 161 3.18 5.33 -0.23
N HIS A 162 2.10 5.05 -0.97
CA HIS A 162 2.11 4.51 -2.33
C HIS A 162 1.75 5.56 -3.38
N ASP A 163 0.96 6.57 -2.99
CA ASP A 163 0.52 7.60 -3.92
C ASP A 163 0.12 8.91 -3.23
N VAL A 164 0.30 10.03 -3.92
CA VAL A 164 -0.05 11.39 -3.49
C VAL A 164 -0.51 12.20 -4.70
N PHE A 165 -1.69 12.82 -4.61
CA PHE A 165 -2.24 13.64 -5.70
C PHE A 165 -3.33 14.60 -5.24
N LEU A 166 -3.60 15.64 -6.01
CA LEU A 166 -4.69 16.59 -5.76
C LEU A 166 -6.06 15.98 -6.04
N SER A 167 -7.05 16.34 -5.23
CA SER A 167 -8.46 16.11 -5.53
C SER A 167 -8.87 16.82 -6.82
N HIS A 168 -9.95 16.36 -7.43
CA HIS A 168 -10.43 16.91 -8.72
C HIS A 168 -10.70 18.42 -8.65
N ASP A 169 -11.29 18.89 -7.56
CA ASP A 169 -11.56 20.31 -7.28
C ASP A 169 -10.30 21.07 -6.81
N GLY A 170 -9.22 20.37 -6.48
CA GLY A 170 -7.95 20.93 -6.01
C GLY A 170 -7.99 21.41 -4.56
N THR A 171 -9.02 21.06 -3.80
CA THR A 171 -9.22 21.50 -2.40
C THR A 171 -8.55 20.59 -1.38
N HIS A 172 -8.17 19.37 -1.76
CA HIS A 172 -7.52 18.39 -0.90
C HIS A 172 -6.33 17.75 -1.60
N VAL A 173 -5.36 17.30 -0.80
CA VAL A 173 -4.37 16.30 -1.24
C VAL A 173 -4.84 14.93 -0.78
N HIS A 174 -5.07 14.02 -1.71
CA HIS A 174 -5.27 12.61 -1.41
C HIS A 174 -3.91 11.96 -1.15
N VAL A 175 -3.80 11.28 -0.01
CA VAL A 175 -2.66 10.42 0.30
C VAL A 175 -3.16 8.99 0.43
N LEU A 176 -2.53 8.11 -0.33
CA LEU A 176 -2.78 6.68 -0.28
C LEU A 176 -1.54 5.98 0.26
N ALA A 177 -1.74 5.26 1.35
CA ALA A 177 -0.72 4.49 2.03
C ALA A 177 -1.20 3.05 2.26
N GLN A 178 -0.33 2.21 2.77
CA GLN A 178 -0.62 0.83 3.14
C GLN A 178 -0.22 0.52 4.56
N ASN A 179 -0.87 -0.48 5.12
CA ASN A 179 -0.49 -1.07 6.40
C ASN A 179 0.66 -2.06 6.21
N ARG A 180 1.92 -1.65 6.45
CA ARG A 180 3.08 -2.56 6.30
C ARG A 180 3.01 -3.79 7.20
N ARG A 181 2.33 -3.70 8.34
CA ARG A 181 2.11 -4.83 9.26
C ARG A 181 1.46 -6.02 8.55
N ARG A 182 0.64 -5.74 7.53
CA ARG A 182 -0.03 -6.73 6.69
C ARG A 182 0.92 -7.44 5.72
N CYS A 183 2.23 -7.20 5.78
CA CYS A 183 3.27 -7.81 4.95
C CYS A 183 4.07 -8.92 5.63
N HIS A 184 3.79 -9.20 6.92
CA HIS A 184 4.57 -10.15 7.71
C HIS A 184 3.65 -11.05 8.54
N THR A 185 2.78 -11.85 7.91
CA THR A 185 1.74 -12.63 8.63
C THR A 185 1.95 -14.15 8.60
N GLY A 186 3.19 -14.62 8.37
CA GLY A 186 3.56 -16.04 8.41
C GLY A 186 3.96 -16.56 9.80
N LYS A 187 4.17 -17.87 9.93
CA LYS A 187 4.74 -18.48 11.15
C LYS A 187 6.15 -17.90 11.36
N ASN A 188 6.44 -17.37 12.56
CA ASN A 188 7.70 -16.71 12.97
C ASN A 188 7.80 -15.19 12.72
N HIS A 189 6.70 -14.49 12.45
CA HIS A 189 6.70 -13.02 12.33
C HIS A 189 5.98 -12.30 13.49
N LEU A 190 5.81 -12.95 14.65
CA LEU A 190 5.08 -12.35 15.78
C LEU A 190 5.72 -11.04 16.24
N ASP A 191 7.06 -11.01 16.38
CA ASP A 191 7.78 -9.82 16.82
C ASP A 191 7.71 -8.70 15.79
N GLU A 192 7.75 -9.04 14.51
CA GLU A 192 7.62 -8.08 13.41
C GLU A 192 6.19 -7.51 13.33
N MET A 193 5.16 -8.35 13.43
CA MET A 193 3.77 -7.89 13.51
C MET A 193 3.56 -7.00 14.73
N LYS A 194 4.16 -7.37 15.87
CA LYS A 194 4.10 -6.59 17.11
C LYS A 194 4.77 -5.23 16.93
N TYR A 195 5.98 -5.19 16.38
CA TYR A 195 6.68 -3.95 16.07
C TYR A 195 5.85 -3.02 15.17
N TRP A 196 5.23 -3.57 14.13
CA TRP A 196 4.40 -2.81 13.19
C TRP A 196 2.98 -2.49 13.71
N GLU A 197 2.59 -2.83 14.95
CA GLU A 197 1.27 -2.50 15.51
C GLU A 197 0.94 -1.00 15.43
N GLY A 198 1.95 -0.13 15.50
CA GLY A 198 1.79 1.31 15.30
C GLY A 198 1.14 1.69 13.97
N GLN A 199 1.27 0.87 12.92
CA GLN A 199 0.61 1.10 11.63
C GLN A 199 -0.91 1.03 11.76
N LEU A 200 -1.44 0.19 12.64
CA LEU A 200 -2.88 0.10 12.87
C LEU A 200 -3.42 1.31 13.61
N ALA A 201 -2.61 1.95 14.45
CA ALA A 201 -2.97 3.22 15.06
C ALA A 201 -3.23 4.31 13.99
N LEU A 202 -2.61 4.21 12.79
CA LEU A 202 -2.86 5.13 11.69
C LEU A 202 -4.24 4.99 11.04
N PHE A 203 -5.00 3.95 11.37
CA PHE A 203 -6.40 3.76 10.96
C PHE A 203 -7.38 4.28 12.02
N GLN A 204 -6.85 4.69 13.16
CA GLN A 204 -7.60 5.01 14.37
C GLN A 204 -7.53 6.51 14.61
N SER A 205 -8.62 7.20 14.25
CA SER A 205 -8.73 8.63 14.41
C SER A 205 -8.53 9.05 15.88
N VAL A 206 -8.06 10.27 16.05
CA VAL A 206 -7.97 10.97 17.34
C VAL A 206 -8.66 12.32 17.22
N ALA A 207 -9.09 12.85 18.37
CA ALA A 207 -9.69 14.16 18.46
C ALA A 207 -8.67 15.15 19.05
N LEU A 208 -8.48 16.30 18.42
CA LEU A 208 -7.51 17.31 18.86
C LEU A 208 -8.16 18.64 19.26
N LYS A 209 -7.53 19.30 20.23
CA LYS A 209 -7.82 20.68 20.61
C LYS A 209 -6.60 21.56 20.38
N ARG A 210 -6.76 22.65 19.62
CA ARG A 210 -5.72 23.69 19.53
C ARG A 210 -5.57 24.43 20.86
N LEU A 211 -4.34 24.74 21.24
CA LEU A 211 -4.05 25.51 22.45
C LEU A 211 -4.09 27.02 22.15
N ALA A 212 -4.82 27.78 22.95
CA ALA A 212 -5.22 29.17 22.65
C ALA A 212 -4.09 30.20 22.53
N ASN A 213 -2.87 29.90 22.98
CA ASN A 213 -1.73 30.84 22.97
C ASN A 213 -0.96 30.89 21.64
N THR A 214 -1.39 30.19 20.59
CA THR A 214 -0.76 30.18 19.25
C THR A 214 -1.60 30.92 18.20
N THR A 215 -2.06 32.14 18.49
CA THR A 215 -2.81 32.97 17.52
C THR A 215 -1.92 33.85 16.65
N ASP A 216 -0.62 33.94 16.93
CA ASP A 216 0.29 34.82 16.19
C ASP A 216 0.98 34.05 15.05
N TYR A 217 0.27 33.90 13.94
CA TYR A 217 0.71 33.18 12.73
C TYR A 217 1.98 33.72 12.04
N ASN A 218 2.68 34.70 12.63
CA ASN A 218 3.71 35.49 12.00
C ASN A 218 5.12 35.16 12.52
N ARG A 219 5.65 33.98 12.18
CA ARG A 219 6.94 33.78 11.48
C ARG A 219 7.59 32.43 11.71
N ASP A 220 7.35 31.75 12.84
CA ASP A 220 7.90 30.41 13.12
C ASP A 220 6.87 29.43 13.75
N ASP A 221 5.61 29.85 13.87
CA ASP A 221 4.64 29.31 14.82
C ASP A 221 3.99 27.99 14.40
N THR A 222 4.54 26.89 14.91
CA THR A 222 3.87 25.60 14.92
C THR A 222 2.65 25.66 15.84
N VAL A 223 1.46 25.47 15.28
CA VAL A 223 0.23 25.29 16.08
C VAL A 223 0.45 24.13 17.05
N LYS A 224 0.15 24.36 18.33
CA LYS A 224 0.22 23.32 19.37
C LYS A 224 -1.15 22.71 19.56
N TYR A 225 -1.17 21.38 19.62
CA TYR A 225 -2.39 20.60 19.81
C TYR A 225 -2.25 19.76 21.08
N ARG A 226 -3.38 19.50 21.74
CA ARG A 226 -3.48 18.42 22.71
C ARG A 226 -4.46 17.36 22.24
N LEU A 227 -4.25 16.11 22.66
CA LEU A 227 -5.28 15.07 22.55
C LEU A 227 -6.49 15.46 23.40
N SER A 228 -7.69 15.10 22.96
CA SER A 228 -8.94 15.54 23.61
C SER A 228 -10.08 14.55 23.39
N THR A 229 -11.22 14.83 24.03
CA THR A 229 -12.50 14.18 23.75
C THR A 229 -13.15 14.79 22.50
N HIS A 230 -14.16 14.12 21.92
CA HIS A 230 -14.92 14.70 20.80
C HIS A 230 -15.70 15.95 21.20
N GLU A 231 -16.10 16.09 22.48
CA GLU A 231 -16.81 17.24 23.01
C GLU A 231 -15.93 18.50 23.08
N GLU A 232 -14.63 18.35 23.32
CA GLU A 232 -13.70 19.48 23.47
C GLU A 232 -12.97 19.84 22.18
N ALA A 233 -12.78 18.85 21.30
CA ALA A 233 -12.02 18.98 20.07
C ALA A 233 -12.58 20.07 19.16
N ASP A 234 -11.70 20.64 18.34
CA ASP A 234 -12.12 21.59 17.31
C ASP A 234 -12.93 20.86 16.23
N SER A 235 -13.83 21.58 15.55
CA SER A 235 -14.77 20.98 14.61
C SER A 235 -14.10 20.28 13.42
N ASP A 236 -12.94 20.77 12.99
CA ASP A 236 -12.12 20.19 11.92
C ASP A 236 -11.11 19.16 12.43
N ALA A 237 -11.12 18.89 13.73
CA ALA A 237 -10.16 18.07 14.45
C ALA A 237 -10.80 16.88 15.18
N LEU A 238 -12.08 16.58 14.88
CA LEU A 238 -12.83 15.49 15.52
C LEU A 238 -12.28 14.11 15.18
N GLU A 239 -11.93 13.87 13.90
CA GLU A 239 -11.46 12.59 13.41
C GLU A 239 -10.23 12.77 12.51
N THR A 240 -9.07 12.96 13.13
CA THR A 240 -7.81 13.19 12.41
C THR A 240 -6.72 12.20 12.81
N ARG A 241 -5.60 12.19 12.08
CA ARG A 241 -4.42 11.39 12.41
C ARG A 241 -3.11 11.96 11.91
N PHE A 242 -3.14 12.87 10.96
CA PHE A 242 -1.95 13.51 10.44
C PHE A 242 -2.10 15.03 10.52
N ARG A 243 -1.00 15.70 10.87
CA ARG A 243 -0.84 17.11 10.59
C ARG A 243 -0.27 17.24 9.18
N CYS A 244 -0.95 18.00 8.35
CA CYS A 244 -0.64 18.21 6.94
C CYS A 244 -0.03 19.61 6.80
N ARG A 245 1.30 19.69 6.67
CA ARG A 245 2.02 20.97 6.57
C ARG A 245 2.29 21.29 5.11
N PHE A 246 1.90 22.49 4.69
CA PHE A 246 2.04 22.94 3.32
C PHE A 246 3.24 23.88 3.18
N LYS A 247 4.02 23.63 2.14
CA LYS A 247 5.15 24.47 1.75
C LYS A 247 5.02 24.87 0.29
N VAL A 248 5.52 26.05 -0.05
CA VAL A 248 5.54 26.55 -1.43
C VAL A 248 6.97 26.68 -1.90
N ILE A 249 7.21 26.17 -3.12
CA ILE A 249 8.48 26.31 -3.83
C ILE A 249 8.51 27.63 -4.57
N ASP A 250 9.57 28.40 -4.35
CA ASP A 250 9.95 29.55 -5.17
C ASP A 250 11.19 29.20 -5.98
N TYR A 251 10.99 28.88 -7.27
CA TYR A 251 12.09 28.52 -8.18
C TYR A 251 13.00 29.70 -8.51
N GLU A 252 12.49 30.94 -8.48
CA GLU A 252 13.30 32.12 -8.77
C GLU A 252 14.23 32.41 -7.60
N LYS A 253 13.67 32.40 -6.38
CA LYS A 253 14.44 32.63 -5.15
C LYS A 253 15.20 31.40 -4.66
N HIS A 254 14.96 30.24 -5.26
CA HIS A 254 15.54 28.97 -4.83
C HIS A 254 15.24 28.68 -3.34
N THR A 255 14.00 28.95 -2.92
CA THR A 255 13.57 28.77 -1.53
C THR A 255 12.34 27.89 -1.41
N VAL A 256 12.18 27.28 -0.24
CA VAL A 256 10.95 26.60 0.18
C VAL A 256 10.45 27.26 1.44
N THR A 257 9.21 27.74 1.40
CA THR A 257 8.61 28.47 2.52
C THR A 257 7.43 27.69 3.08
N TYR A 258 7.34 27.60 4.41
CA TYR A 258 6.16 27.07 5.08
C TYR A 258 5.01 28.08 4.98
N GLN A 259 3.82 27.59 4.66
CA GLN A 259 2.66 28.43 4.34
C GLN A 259 1.43 28.14 5.19
N GLY A 260 1.41 27.02 5.92
CA GLY A 260 0.30 26.68 6.80
C GLY A 260 0.19 25.19 7.08
N GLU A 261 -0.74 24.83 7.94
CA GLU A 261 -1.01 23.45 8.33
C GLU A 261 -2.52 23.22 8.47
N THR A 262 -2.96 22.03 8.10
CA THR A 262 -4.31 21.52 8.37
C THR A 262 -4.24 20.14 9.02
N LEU A 263 -5.39 19.64 9.45
CA LEU A 263 -5.53 18.30 10.00
C LEU A 263 -6.13 17.37 8.95
N SER A 264 -5.60 16.15 8.87
CA SER A 264 -6.08 15.17 7.90
C SER A 264 -7.52 14.76 8.17
N VAL A 265 -8.24 14.40 7.13
CA VAL A 265 -9.60 13.85 7.21
C VAL A 265 -9.63 12.47 6.58
N TYR A 266 -10.35 11.54 7.21
CA TYR A 266 -10.59 10.22 6.63
C TYR A 266 -11.82 10.24 5.70
N PRO A 267 -11.78 9.52 4.56
CA PRO A 267 -12.97 9.36 3.73
C PRO A 267 -14.07 8.54 4.43
N PHE A 268 -13.71 7.75 5.43
CA PHE A 268 -14.61 7.03 6.34
C PHE A 268 -13.84 6.62 7.59
N ASN A 269 -14.55 6.46 8.72
CA ASN A 269 -13.96 5.95 9.95
C ASN A 269 -13.74 4.41 9.85
N TYR A 270 -12.49 3.96 9.92
CA TYR A 270 -12.15 2.54 9.80
C TYR A 270 -12.66 1.70 10.98
N GLU A 271 -12.70 2.26 12.19
CA GLU A 271 -13.27 1.59 13.37
C GLU A 271 -14.78 1.38 13.20
N PHE A 272 -15.44 2.35 12.57
CA PHE A 272 -16.85 2.23 12.24
C PHE A 272 -17.11 1.12 11.21
N VAL A 273 -16.25 0.99 10.20
CA VAL A 273 -16.31 -0.12 9.23
C VAL A 273 -16.15 -1.47 9.93
N ASN A 274 -15.21 -1.60 10.87
CA ASN A 274 -15.03 -2.80 11.68
C ASN A 274 -16.30 -3.14 12.48
N TRP A 275 -16.84 -2.16 13.19
CA TRP A 275 -18.06 -2.32 13.98
C TRP A 275 -19.24 -2.77 13.11
N ARG A 276 -19.47 -2.10 11.96
CA ARG A 276 -20.53 -2.44 11.00
C ARG A 276 -20.41 -3.86 10.46
N LYS A 277 -19.18 -4.37 10.32
CA LYS A 277 -18.88 -5.74 9.88
C LYS A 277 -18.87 -6.75 11.03
N LYS A 278 -19.28 -6.34 12.24
CA LYS A 278 -19.30 -7.17 13.46
C LYS A 278 -17.92 -7.73 13.83
N LYS A 279 -16.86 -6.98 13.53
CA LYS A 279 -15.49 -7.30 13.95
C LYS A 279 -15.17 -6.60 15.26
N ARG A 280 -14.52 -7.33 16.17
CA ARG A 280 -14.30 -6.88 17.56
C ARG A 280 -13.08 -5.97 17.71
N THR A 281 -12.04 -6.14 16.91
CA THR A 281 -10.78 -5.41 17.06
C THR A 281 -10.13 -5.23 15.68
N MET A 282 -9.28 -4.21 15.50
CA MET A 282 -8.40 -4.08 14.33
C MET A 282 -7.12 -4.91 14.47
N LEU A 283 -6.76 -5.24 15.70
CA LEU A 283 -5.62 -6.06 16.12
C LEU A 283 -6.16 -7.40 16.63
N GLU A 284 -6.13 -8.45 15.81
CA GLU A 284 -6.50 -9.81 16.22
C GLU A 284 -5.24 -10.62 16.51
N ASP A 285 -5.15 -11.21 17.70
CA ASP A 285 -3.97 -12.02 18.05
C ASP A 285 -3.81 -13.21 17.09
N GLY A 286 -2.75 -13.19 16.28
CA GLY A 286 -2.31 -14.31 15.44
C GLY A 286 -3.09 -14.58 14.15
N LYS A 287 -4.17 -13.85 13.82
CA LYS A 287 -4.98 -14.08 12.60
C LYS A 287 -5.53 -12.80 11.93
N GLU A 288 -4.76 -11.72 11.86
CA GLU A 288 -5.18 -10.43 11.25
C GLU A 288 -5.45 -10.44 9.74
N GLN A 289 -5.46 -11.63 9.13
CA GLN A 289 -5.49 -11.74 7.69
C GLN A 289 -6.87 -11.50 7.06
N SER A 290 -7.97 -11.56 7.83
CA SER A 290 -9.33 -11.49 7.24
C SER A 290 -9.87 -10.08 6.93
N MET A 291 -9.19 -9.00 7.35
CA MET A 291 -9.71 -7.63 7.24
C MET A 291 -9.05 -6.84 6.11
N PHE A 292 -9.32 -7.20 4.85
CA PHE A 292 -8.75 -6.55 3.67
C PHE A 292 -8.96 -5.02 3.62
N TRP A 293 -10.04 -4.50 4.21
CA TRP A 293 -10.30 -3.05 4.24
C TRP A 293 -9.35 -2.27 5.17
N LEU A 294 -8.53 -2.96 5.97
CA LEU A 294 -7.41 -2.38 6.73
C LEU A 294 -6.08 -2.45 5.95
N SER A 295 -6.12 -2.86 4.67
CA SER A 295 -4.94 -2.88 3.82
C SER A 295 -4.62 -1.48 3.27
N PRO A 296 -5.54 -0.77 2.59
CA PRO A 296 -5.29 0.59 2.13
C PRO A 296 -5.63 1.62 3.23
N LEU A 297 -4.65 2.43 3.60
CA LEU A 297 -4.83 3.63 4.39
C LEU A 297 -5.06 4.81 3.46
N MET A 298 -6.26 5.39 3.49
CA MET A 298 -6.64 6.56 2.71
C MET A 298 -6.91 7.71 3.66
N PHE A 299 -6.29 8.86 3.42
CA PHE A 299 -6.63 10.10 4.10
C PHE A 299 -6.45 11.28 3.16
N GLN A 300 -7.03 12.41 3.54
CA GLN A 300 -7.03 13.64 2.78
C GLN A 300 -6.40 14.73 3.64
N CYS A 301 -5.60 15.58 3.03
CA CYS A 301 -5.08 16.80 3.63
C CYS A 301 -5.80 18.00 3.01
N PRO A 302 -6.76 18.64 3.70
CA PRO A 302 -7.41 19.85 3.21
C PRO A 302 -6.37 20.94 2.93
N ILE A 303 -6.46 21.60 1.79
CA ILE A 303 -5.53 22.67 1.40
C ILE A 303 -6.13 23.99 1.89
N PRO A 304 -5.37 24.83 2.63
CA PRO A 304 -5.83 26.16 3.00
C PRO A 304 -6.24 26.97 1.76
N GLU A 305 -7.34 27.73 1.84
CA GLU A 305 -7.88 28.49 0.70
C GLU A 305 -6.83 29.40 0.05
N THR A 306 -5.94 29.99 0.85
CA THR A 306 -4.84 30.84 0.41
C THR A 306 -3.83 30.12 -0.51
N LEU A 307 -3.76 28.79 -0.46
CA LEU A 307 -2.78 27.97 -1.18
C LEU A 307 -3.34 27.25 -2.40
N LEU A 308 -4.65 27.37 -2.67
CA LEU A 308 -5.30 26.69 -3.81
C LEU A 308 -4.67 27.09 -5.16
N HIS A 309 -4.24 28.34 -5.31
CA HIS A 309 -3.57 28.81 -6.53
C HIS A 309 -2.17 28.19 -6.72
N HIS A 310 -1.45 27.89 -5.63
CA HIS A 310 -0.15 27.20 -5.69
C HIS A 310 -0.30 25.72 -6.02
N ALA A 311 -1.37 25.09 -5.53
CA ALA A 311 -1.72 23.72 -5.90
C ALA A 311 -1.93 23.58 -7.41
N ALA A 312 -2.66 24.52 -8.02
CA ALA A 312 -2.93 24.54 -9.47
C ALA A 312 -1.65 24.69 -10.32
N THR A 313 -0.59 25.28 -9.77
CA THR A 313 0.70 25.49 -10.46
C THR A 313 1.75 24.42 -10.11
N ASN A 314 1.38 23.35 -9.40
CA ASN A 314 2.27 22.29 -8.92
C ASN A 314 3.47 22.82 -8.11
N ARG A 315 3.30 23.96 -7.39
CA ARG A 315 4.34 24.57 -6.55
C ARG A 315 4.22 24.19 -5.08
N LEU A 316 3.25 23.34 -4.76
CA LEU A 316 2.89 22.95 -3.41
C LEU A 316 3.63 21.65 -3.02
N LEU A 317 4.22 21.66 -1.83
CA LEU A 317 4.80 20.51 -1.16
C LEU A 317 4.01 20.21 0.11
N LEU A 318 3.95 18.93 0.48
CA LEU A 318 3.26 18.44 1.66
C LEU A 318 4.26 17.75 2.60
N ASP A 319 4.19 18.07 3.89
CA ASP A 319 4.73 17.22 4.94
C ASP A 319 3.59 16.50 5.64
N VAL A 320 3.77 15.22 5.90
CA VAL A 320 2.83 14.37 6.63
C VAL A 320 3.46 13.99 7.95
N VAL A 321 2.90 14.53 9.04
CA VAL A 321 3.36 14.28 10.40
C VAL A 321 2.29 13.44 11.12
N PRO A 322 2.53 12.16 11.41
CA PRO A 322 1.60 11.32 12.16
C PRO A 322 1.43 11.83 13.60
N ILE A 323 0.19 11.89 14.05
CA ILE A 323 -0.17 12.07 15.46
C ILE A 323 -0.05 10.70 16.11
N ARG A 324 0.91 10.56 17.01
CA ARG A 324 1.27 9.26 17.56
C ARG A 324 0.49 8.96 18.83
N THR A 325 -0.16 7.81 18.84
CA THR A 325 -0.80 7.20 20.01
C THR A 325 -0.65 5.69 19.89
N PRO A 326 -0.65 4.93 21.00
CA PRO A 326 -0.80 3.49 20.94
C PRO A 326 -2.04 3.08 20.13
N PRO A 327 -2.01 1.93 19.44
CA PRO A 327 -3.18 1.39 18.78
C PRO A 327 -4.20 0.96 19.85
N ARG A 328 -5.48 1.23 19.58
CA ARG A 328 -6.60 0.81 20.42
C ARG A 328 -7.03 -0.60 20.03
N ARG A 329 -7.34 -1.44 21.02
CA ARG A 329 -7.98 -2.74 20.81
C ARG A 329 -9.43 -2.64 21.26
N ASN A 330 -10.43 -2.74 20.38
CA ASN A 330 -11.81 -2.36 20.78
C ASN A 330 -12.45 -3.31 21.82
N ASP A 331 -11.92 -4.51 22.01
CA ASP A 331 -12.31 -5.44 23.07
C ASP A 331 -11.80 -5.03 24.46
N ARG A 332 -10.79 -4.15 24.52
CA ARG A 332 -10.20 -3.62 25.77
C ARG A 332 -10.42 -2.13 25.94
N ASP A 333 -10.09 -1.37 24.91
CA ASP A 333 -10.02 0.09 24.90
C ASP A 333 -11.35 0.70 24.42
N GLY A 334 -12.09 0.00 23.56
CA GLY A 334 -13.37 0.45 23.02
C GLY A 334 -13.28 1.18 21.68
N PHE A 335 -14.44 1.56 21.14
CA PHE A 335 -14.58 2.29 19.88
C PHE A 335 -14.59 3.80 20.12
N PHE A 336 -13.92 4.56 19.25
CA PHE A 336 -13.89 6.02 19.33
C PHE A 336 -14.68 6.66 18.19
N PHE A 337 -15.99 6.78 18.40
CA PHE A 337 -16.90 7.42 17.44
C PHE A 337 -17.36 8.78 17.97
N HIS A 338 -17.48 9.78 17.10
CA HIS A 338 -18.26 10.97 17.45
C HIS A 338 -19.76 10.67 17.32
N ARG A 339 -20.61 11.48 17.97
CA ARG A 339 -22.06 11.25 18.07
C ARG A 339 -22.79 11.11 16.73
N GLY A 340 -22.20 11.56 15.62
CA GLY A 340 -22.79 11.51 14.28
C GLY A 340 -22.79 10.13 13.61
N HIS A 341 -21.92 9.20 14.03
CA HIS A 341 -21.81 7.88 13.37
C HIS A 341 -22.89 6.87 13.77
N GLY A 342 -23.61 7.11 14.87
CA GLY A 342 -24.66 6.20 15.38
C GLY A 342 -24.15 4.86 15.97
N GLY A 343 -22.83 4.67 16.07
CA GLY A 343 -22.21 3.56 16.81
C GLY A 343 -21.97 3.89 18.28
N PRO A 344 -21.64 2.91 19.14
CA PRO A 344 -21.32 3.16 20.54
C PRO A 344 -19.92 3.77 20.71
N THR A 345 -19.81 4.89 21.40
CA THR A 345 -18.52 5.45 21.83
C THR A 345 -18.15 4.83 23.17
N THR A 346 -17.25 3.84 23.17
CA THR A 346 -16.84 3.12 24.40
C THR A 346 -15.41 3.45 24.84
N PHE A 347 -14.65 4.16 24.01
CA PHE A 347 -13.31 4.62 24.36
C PHE A 347 -13.35 5.89 25.23
N ASN A 348 -12.75 5.83 26.42
CA ASN A 348 -12.62 6.97 27.34
C ASN A 348 -11.32 7.75 27.06
N ALA A 349 -11.41 8.81 26.26
CA ALA A 349 -10.25 9.59 25.84
C ALA A 349 -9.58 10.36 26.99
N SER A 350 -10.35 10.90 27.94
CA SER A 350 -9.79 11.62 29.11
C SER A 350 -8.96 10.71 30.01
N GLU A 351 -9.43 9.48 30.25
CA GLU A 351 -8.66 8.50 31.01
C GLU A 351 -7.42 8.02 30.23
N ALA A 352 -7.59 7.73 28.94
CA ALA A 352 -6.51 7.19 28.12
C ALA A 352 -5.38 8.20 27.90
N TYR A 353 -5.72 9.44 27.52
CA TYR A 353 -4.75 10.46 27.13
C TYR A 353 -4.36 11.36 28.30
N GLY A 354 -5.26 11.59 29.25
CA GLY A 354 -5.18 12.71 30.19
C GLY A 354 -5.55 14.03 29.53
N ASP A 355 -5.84 15.04 30.35
CA ASP A 355 -6.33 16.34 29.85
C ASP A 355 -5.20 17.24 29.30
N GLU A 356 -3.94 16.92 29.63
CA GLU A 356 -2.75 17.76 29.40
C GLU A 356 -1.73 17.15 28.41
N TYR A 357 -2.11 16.11 27.65
CA TYR A 357 -1.24 15.50 26.66
C TYR A 357 -1.08 16.40 25.43
N VAL A 358 0.06 17.07 25.33
CA VAL A 358 0.42 17.94 24.20
C VAL A 358 1.13 17.10 23.12
N VAL A 359 0.63 17.19 21.89
CA VAL A 359 1.26 16.58 20.72
C VAL A 359 2.57 17.32 20.41
N GLU A 360 3.60 16.54 20.11
CA GLU A 360 4.94 17.01 19.87
C GLU A 360 5.03 17.93 18.64
N GLU A 361 6.04 18.80 18.62
CA GLU A 361 6.28 19.69 17.50
C GLU A 361 6.67 18.89 16.25
N ALA A 362 6.34 19.41 15.07
CA ALA A 362 6.58 18.70 13.81
C ALA A 362 8.06 18.43 13.56
N LYS A 363 8.95 19.33 13.99
CA LYS A 363 10.41 19.18 13.86
C LYS A 363 10.96 18.05 14.74
N ASP A 364 10.26 17.74 15.84
CA ASP A 364 10.61 16.75 16.86
C ASP A 364 9.88 15.41 16.62
N SER A 365 9.10 15.31 15.54
CA SER A 365 8.34 14.11 15.20
C SER A 365 8.86 13.48 13.91
N GLY A 366 8.84 12.15 13.87
CA GLY A 366 9.08 11.41 12.62
C GLY A 366 8.01 11.77 11.60
N ARG A 367 8.41 12.03 10.34
CA ARG A 367 7.55 12.59 9.29
C ARG A 367 8.04 12.28 7.88
N TRP A 368 7.13 12.37 6.91
CA TRP A 368 7.49 12.57 5.50
C TRP A 368 7.55 14.07 5.23
N GLU A 369 8.60 14.54 4.56
CA GLU A 369 8.88 15.95 4.29
C GLU A 369 9.15 16.19 2.81
N ASN A 370 8.50 17.20 2.21
CA ASN A 370 8.59 17.57 0.80
C ASN A 370 7.96 16.55 -0.18
N LEU A 371 6.80 15.98 0.17
CA LEU A 371 6.01 15.20 -0.78
C LEU A 371 5.47 16.12 -1.90
N PRO A 372 5.56 15.70 -3.17
CA PRO A 372 5.05 16.48 -4.28
C PRO A 372 3.53 16.49 -4.28
N VAL A 373 2.92 17.67 -4.39
CA VAL A 373 1.47 17.79 -4.57
C VAL A 373 1.18 18.12 -6.04
N CYS A 374 0.68 17.11 -6.75
CA CYS A 374 0.54 17.15 -8.19
C CYS A 374 -0.92 17.14 -8.64
N SER A 375 -1.22 17.99 -9.63
CA SER A 375 -2.50 18.00 -10.34
C SER A 375 -2.64 16.76 -11.22
N LEU A 376 -3.85 16.17 -11.26
CA LEU A 376 -4.13 14.95 -12.03
C LEU A 376 -4.13 15.17 -13.55
N GLU A 377 -4.59 16.33 -13.98
CA GLU A 377 -4.57 16.75 -15.38
C GLU A 377 -4.07 18.20 -15.44
N PRO A 378 -3.37 18.60 -16.51
CA PRO A 378 -3.26 20.01 -16.82
C PRO A 378 -4.70 20.51 -17.00
N ARG A 379 -5.17 21.38 -16.09
CA ARG A 379 -6.46 22.05 -16.32
C ARG A 379 -6.36 22.67 -17.71
N PRO A 380 -7.29 22.40 -18.63
CA PRO A 380 -7.28 23.07 -19.93
C PRO A 380 -7.14 24.55 -19.63
N ASN A 381 -6.08 25.18 -20.17
CA ASN A 381 -5.72 26.56 -19.86
C ASN A 381 -7.01 27.38 -19.87
N ILE A 382 -7.42 27.86 -18.69
CA ILE A 382 -8.48 28.85 -18.60
C ILE A 382 -7.90 30.02 -19.38
N ASP A 383 -8.46 30.25 -20.57
CA ASP A 383 -7.78 30.90 -21.67
C ASP A 383 -7.01 32.17 -21.25
N GLU A 384 -5.70 32.19 -21.52
CA GLU A 384 -4.88 33.40 -21.65
C GLU A 384 -5.36 34.31 -22.81
N HIS A 385 -6.52 34.02 -23.42
CA HIS A 385 -7.20 34.90 -24.37
C HIS A 385 -7.98 36.06 -23.73
N SER A 386 -7.93 36.25 -22.41
CA SER A 386 -8.15 37.59 -21.84
C SER A 386 -6.94 38.48 -22.13
N SER A 387 -6.85 38.87 -23.40
CA SER A 387 -6.07 40.01 -23.85
C SER A 387 -6.39 41.21 -22.97
N PHE A 388 -5.56 41.42 -21.96
CA PHE A 388 -5.50 42.64 -21.18
C PHE A 388 -5.19 43.76 -22.17
N GLY A 389 -6.24 44.43 -22.62
CA GLY A 389 -6.13 45.73 -23.23
C GLY A 389 -5.32 46.61 -22.29
N LYS A 390 -4.21 47.12 -22.79
CA LYS A 390 -3.48 48.23 -22.19
C LYS A 390 -4.46 49.40 -22.01
N THR A 391 -4.96 49.57 -20.80
CA THR A 391 -5.42 50.87 -20.33
C THR A 391 -4.70 51.15 -19.04
N ASP A 392 -3.72 52.05 -19.15
CA ASP A 392 -3.10 52.73 -18.02
C ASP A 392 -4.20 53.43 -17.20
N GLY A 393 -4.21 53.18 -15.88
CA GLY A 393 -4.91 54.06 -14.94
C GLY A 393 -5.79 53.36 -13.92
N ILE A 394 -5.36 53.52 -12.66
CA ILE A 394 -6.14 53.48 -11.41
C ILE A 394 -6.15 52.12 -10.67
N LEU A 395 -5.25 52.09 -9.68
CA LEU A 395 -5.23 51.25 -8.49
C LEU A 395 -6.62 51.08 -7.84
N GLN A 396 -6.81 49.89 -7.27
CA GLN A 396 -7.83 49.55 -6.24
C GLN A 396 -9.29 49.56 -6.69
N SER A 397 -9.74 48.46 -7.33
CA SER A 397 -11.03 47.85 -6.98
C SER A 397 -11.27 46.52 -7.67
N THR A 398 -11.95 45.64 -6.95
CA THR A 398 -12.77 44.52 -7.48
C THR A 398 -12.06 43.29 -8.04
N VAL A 399 -11.34 42.57 -7.17
CA VAL A 399 -11.28 41.09 -7.23
C VAL A 399 -12.61 40.52 -6.70
N SER A 400 -13.68 40.72 -7.47
CA SER A 400 -15.03 40.18 -7.18
C SER A 400 -15.60 39.35 -8.34
N ILE A 401 -14.83 39.12 -9.40
CA ILE A 401 -15.22 38.26 -10.51
C ILE A 401 -14.54 36.90 -10.30
N GLU A 402 -15.17 36.08 -9.45
CA GLU A 402 -15.09 34.59 -9.37
C GLU A 402 -15.63 34.04 -8.04
N ARG A 403 -16.03 34.89 -7.09
CA ARG A 403 -16.71 34.42 -5.86
C ARG A 403 -18.17 34.00 -6.05
N SER A 404 -18.80 34.35 -7.17
CA SER A 404 -20.20 33.98 -7.44
C SER A 404 -20.38 32.57 -7.99
N ALA A 405 -19.33 31.91 -8.50
CA ALA A 405 -19.39 30.51 -8.94
C ALA A 405 -19.27 29.51 -7.78
N VAL A 406 -18.76 29.94 -6.62
CA VAL A 406 -18.57 29.07 -5.44
C VAL A 406 -19.81 29.08 -4.52
N ARG A 407 -20.72 30.05 -4.65
CA ARG A 407 -21.89 30.15 -3.75
C ARG A 407 -23.16 29.44 -4.22
N ASN A 408 -23.24 29.07 -5.50
CA ASN A 408 -24.26 28.14 -5.95
C ASN A 408 -23.65 26.74 -5.93
N ASN A 409 -23.93 25.97 -4.88
CA ASN A 409 -23.57 24.55 -4.70
C ASN A 409 -24.11 23.61 -5.82
N GLN A 410 -24.62 24.13 -6.93
CA GLN A 410 -24.70 23.37 -8.16
C GLN A 410 -23.31 23.32 -8.76
N LEU A 411 -22.59 22.23 -8.46
CA LEU A 411 -21.48 21.79 -9.31
C LEU A 411 -21.94 22.01 -10.77
N PRO A 412 -21.18 22.75 -11.59
CA PRO A 412 -21.55 22.92 -12.98
C PRO A 412 -21.79 21.53 -13.51
N ASN A 413 -22.94 21.34 -14.18
CA ASN A 413 -23.41 20.05 -14.70
C ASN A 413 -22.52 19.62 -15.87
N THR A 414 -21.22 19.53 -15.62
CA THR A 414 -20.20 19.12 -16.56
C THR A 414 -20.37 17.63 -16.70
N LYS A 415 -20.82 17.25 -17.88
CA LYS A 415 -20.87 15.86 -18.29
C LYS A 415 -19.53 15.21 -17.96
N LYS A 416 -19.56 14.17 -17.13
CA LYS A 416 -18.34 13.41 -16.79
C LYS A 416 -17.66 12.91 -18.06
N ARG A 417 -16.33 12.86 -18.03
CA ARG A 417 -15.50 12.53 -19.20
C ARG A 417 -15.80 11.13 -19.72
N HIS A 418 -16.01 10.19 -18.81
CA HIS A 418 -16.25 8.78 -19.13
C HIS A 418 -17.57 8.30 -18.54
N ARG A 419 -18.31 7.49 -19.30
CA ARG A 419 -19.51 6.80 -18.84
C ARG A 419 -19.13 5.56 -18.06
N LEU A 420 -18.21 4.75 -18.58
CA LEU A 420 -17.76 3.50 -17.97
C LEU A 420 -16.25 3.34 -18.12
N VAL A 421 -15.54 3.17 -17.01
CA VAL A 421 -14.09 2.84 -17.02
C VAL A 421 -13.79 1.56 -16.27
N ALA A 422 -12.67 0.94 -16.61
CA ALA A 422 -12.11 -0.15 -15.83
C ALA A 422 -10.77 0.23 -15.24
N CYS A 423 -10.52 -0.28 -14.04
CA CYS A 423 -9.24 -0.30 -13.37
C CYS A 423 -8.79 -1.76 -13.28
N THR A 424 -7.53 -2.02 -13.65
CA THR A 424 -6.92 -3.32 -13.38
C THR A 424 -5.52 -3.10 -12.83
N TRP A 425 -5.14 -3.96 -11.89
CA TRP A 425 -3.78 -4.07 -11.39
C TRP A 425 -3.19 -5.37 -11.93
N THR A 426 -2.04 -5.31 -12.59
CA THR A 426 -1.44 -6.47 -13.25
C THR A 426 0.04 -6.26 -13.51
N SER A 427 0.73 -7.29 -13.96
CA SER A 427 2.13 -7.26 -14.35
C SER A 427 2.35 -8.07 -15.62
N ALA A 428 3.37 -7.71 -16.40
CA ALA A 428 3.75 -8.44 -17.61
C ALA A 428 4.16 -9.88 -17.29
N ILE A 429 4.95 -10.02 -16.23
CA ILE A 429 5.30 -11.30 -15.62
C ILE A 429 4.71 -11.34 -14.22
N HIS A 430 4.10 -12.44 -13.84
CA HIS A 430 3.73 -12.70 -12.44
C HIS A 430 4.15 -14.11 -12.04
N GLN A 431 4.49 -14.27 -10.77
CA GLN A 431 4.71 -15.59 -10.19
C GLN A 431 3.39 -16.06 -9.58
N ARG A 432 2.91 -17.26 -9.97
CA ARG A 432 1.74 -17.85 -9.31
C ARG A 432 2.07 -18.10 -7.85
N ARG A 433 1.06 -18.06 -6.97
CA ARG A 433 1.23 -18.37 -5.55
C ARG A 433 1.98 -19.70 -5.46
N GLY A 434 3.20 -19.61 -4.91
CA GLY A 434 4.25 -20.63 -4.70
C GLY A 434 4.34 -21.75 -5.72
N ASN A 435 4.22 -21.35 -6.98
CA ASN A 435 5.06 -21.94 -7.99
C ASN A 435 6.33 -21.08 -8.07
N GLU A 436 7.52 -21.67 -8.16
CA GLU A 436 8.74 -20.93 -8.50
C GLU A 436 8.65 -20.36 -9.92
N ARG A 437 7.76 -20.91 -10.74
CA ARG A 437 7.59 -20.52 -12.12
C ARG A 437 6.94 -19.16 -12.30
N ARG A 438 7.60 -18.38 -13.14
CA ARG A 438 7.13 -17.13 -13.71
C ARG A 438 6.20 -17.39 -14.88
N ILE A 439 5.11 -16.65 -14.91
CA ILE A 439 4.15 -16.65 -16.02
C ILE A 439 4.30 -15.33 -16.76
N ALA A 440 4.72 -15.43 -18.01
CA ALA A 440 4.99 -14.30 -18.89
C ALA A 440 3.86 -13.99 -19.89
N ASP A 441 2.68 -14.61 -19.71
CA ASP A 441 1.52 -14.36 -20.58
C ASP A 441 0.70 -13.12 -20.17
N GLY A 442 1.17 -12.34 -19.19
CA GLY A 442 0.46 -11.14 -18.70
C GLY A 442 0.21 -10.12 -19.81
N LYS A 443 1.15 -9.98 -20.74
CA LYS A 443 1.02 -9.11 -21.92
C LYS A 443 -0.08 -9.56 -22.88
N SER A 444 -0.12 -10.85 -23.23
CA SER A 444 -1.12 -11.37 -24.16
C SER A 444 -2.52 -11.34 -23.55
N ARG A 445 -2.65 -11.71 -22.26
CA ARG A 445 -3.90 -11.57 -21.49
C ARG A 445 -4.40 -10.14 -21.44
N LEU A 446 -3.52 -9.19 -21.11
CA LEU A 446 -3.90 -7.79 -21.02
C LEU A 446 -4.36 -7.25 -22.37
N ARG A 447 -3.68 -7.61 -23.47
CA ARG A 447 -4.07 -7.19 -24.82
C ARG A 447 -5.49 -7.65 -25.15
N GLU A 448 -5.78 -8.93 -24.93
CA GLU A 448 -7.12 -9.49 -25.14
C GLU A 448 -8.16 -8.77 -24.27
N TRP A 449 -7.86 -8.63 -22.97
CA TRP A 449 -8.74 -8.00 -22.00
C TRP A 449 -9.07 -6.55 -22.36
N ILE A 450 -8.08 -5.74 -22.79
CA ILE A 450 -8.31 -4.35 -23.21
C ILE A 450 -9.21 -4.32 -24.45
N THR A 451 -8.85 -5.09 -25.48
CA THR A 451 -9.62 -5.13 -26.74
C THR A 451 -11.08 -5.49 -26.48
N PHE A 452 -11.31 -6.58 -25.75
CA PHE A 452 -12.65 -7.05 -25.44
C PHE A 452 -13.48 -6.00 -24.69
N HIS A 453 -12.95 -5.41 -23.61
CA HIS A 453 -13.75 -4.50 -22.80
C HIS A 453 -14.01 -3.17 -23.52
N LEU A 454 -13.09 -2.70 -24.38
CA LEU A 454 -13.36 -1.56 -25.26
C LEU A 454 -14.53 -1.85 -26.21
N GLU A 455 -14.58 -3.05 -26.80
CA GLU A 455 -15.71 -3.50 -27.63
C GLU A 455 -17.01 -3.67 -26.82
N ALA A 456 -16.92 -4.16 -25.58
CA ALA A 456 -18.05 -4.32 -24.67
C ALA A 456 -18.62 -2.97 -24.17
N GLY A 457 -18.01 -1.85 -24.54
CA GLY A 457 -18.53 -0.50 -24.32
C GLY A 457 -17.85 0.27 -23.19
N PHE A 458 -16.67 -0.13 -22.74
CA PHE A 458 -15.87 0.70 -21.81
C PHE A 458 -15.23 1.87 -22.56
N ASP A 459 -15.20 3.04 -21.92
CA ASP A 459 -14.62 4.25 -22.50
C ASP A 459 -13.12 4.33 -22.34
N HIS A 460 -12.60 3.86 -21.20
CA HIS A 460 -11.21 3.98 -20.83
C HIS A 460 -10.76 2.86 -19.87
N MET A 461 -9.49 2.48 -19.97
CA MET A 461 -8.83 1.50 -19.11
C MET A 461 -7.65 2.13 -18.37
N TYR A 462 -7.63 2.03 -17.06
CA TYR A 462 -6.49 2.40 -16.22
C TYR A 462 -5.74 1.14 -15.78
N ILE A 463 -4.51 1.00 -16.27
CA ILE A 463 -3.67 -0.18 -16.06
C ILE A 463 -2.58 0.17 -15.05
N PHE A 464 -2.70 -0.34 -13.82
CA PHE A 464 -1.66 -0.23 -12.80
C PHE A 464 -0.63 -1.35 -13.03
N ASP A 465 0.49 -0.98 -13.63
CA ASP A 465 1.56 -1.89 -14.02
C ASP A 465 2.51 -2.15 -12.85
N ASN A 466 2.38 -3.33 -12.26
CA ASN A 466 3.21 -3.80 -11.17
C ASN A 466 4.34 -4.75 -11.62
N THR A 467 4.78 -4.65 -12.88
CA THR A 467 5.95 -5.42 -13.33
C THR A 467 7.21 -5.06 -12.53
N GLY A 468 7.34 -3.79 -12.14
CA GLY A 468 8.49 -3.29 -11.38
C GLY A 468 8.71 -3.95 -10.02
N ALA A 469 7.65 -4.33 -9.30
CA ALA A 469 7.83 -4.91 -7.95
C ALA A 469 8.48 -6.29 -7.95
N ASN A 470 8.38 -7.07 -9.03
CA ASN A 470 9.05 -8.38 -9.08
C ASN A 470 10.56 -8.21 -9.00
N SER A 471 11.13 -7.23 -9.71
CA SER A 471 12.57 -6.94 -9.64
C SER A 471 13.03 -6.58 -8.23
N THR A 472 12.16 -5.95 -7.43
CA THR A 472 12.43 -5.64 -6.03
C THR A 472 12.50 -6.89 -5.15
N ILE A 473 11.62 -7.88 -5.36
CA ILE A 473 11.61 -9.11 -4.54
C ILE A 473 12.95 -9.85 -4.67
N PHE A 474 13.51 -9.97 -5.88
CA PHE A 474 14.82 -10.61 -6.09
C PHE A 474 15.94 -9.80 -5.44
N ARG A 475 15.90 -8.47 -5.58
CA ARG A 475 16.85 -7.57 -4.90
C ARG A 475 16.80 -7.72 -3.38
N LEU A 476 15.62 -7.84 -2.79
CA LEU A 476 15.46 -8.03 -1.34
C LEU A 476 15.98 -9.37 -0.85
N LYS A 477 16.00 -10.39 -1.71
CA LYS A 477 16.57 -11.72 -1.41
C LYS A 477 18.06 -11.83 -1.72
N ASN A 478 18.70 -10.78 -2.22
CA ASN A 478 20.04 -10.83 -2.83
C ASN A 478 20.15 -11.92 -3.91
N GLU A 479 19.05 -12.25 -4.57
CA GLU A 479 18.99 -13.20 -5.67
C GLU A 479 19.15 -12.44 -6.99
N VAL A 480 19.95 -12.98 -7.91
CA VAL A 480 19.98 -12.48 -9.28
C VAL A 480 18.68 -12.90 -9.93
N ASP A 481 17.93 -11.92 -10.43
CA ASP A 481 16.78 -12.20 -11.26
C ASP A 481 17.28 -12.86 -12.56
N PRO A 482 16.94 -14.15 -12.83
CA PRO A 482 17.45 -14.87 -13.99
C PRO A 482 17.03 -14.23 -15.33
N ASP A 483 15.94 -13.46 -15.35
CA ASP A 483 15.43 -12.80 -16.55
C ASP A 483 16.02 -11.38 -16.72
N PHE A 484 16.51 -10.76 -15.64
CA PHE A 484 17.09 -9.41 -15.68
C PHE A 484 18.64 -9.40 -15.61
N GLY A 485 19.26 -10.57 -15.43
CA GLY A 485 20.71 -10.76 -15.47
C GLY A 485 21.45 -10.16 -14.27
N ASN A 486 22.73 -10.53 -14.14
CA ASN A 486 23.60 -10.05 -13.08
C ASN A 486 24.08 -8.62 -13.40
N THR A 487 23.24 -7.61 -13.16
CA THR A 487 23.60 -6.20 -13.40
C THR A 487 24.49 -5.66 -12.28
N SER A 488 25.70 -6.21 -12.14
CA SER A 488 26.79 -5.60 -11.36
C SER A 488 27.61 -4.59 -12.19
N GLY A 489 27.30 -4.43 -13.48
CA GLY A 489 27.85 -3.35 -14.31
C GLY A 489 27.17 -2.00 -14.04
N PRO A 490 27.85 -0.87 -14.34
CA PRO A 490 27.29 0.46 -14.14
C PRO A 490 25.97 0.58 -14.90
N LEU A 491 24.90 0.95 -14.18
CA LEU A 491 23.56 1.21 -14.73
C LEU A 491 23.65 2.23 -15.86
N THR A 492 23.79 1.77 -17.09
CA THR A 492 23.44 2.57 -18.26
C THR A 492 22.01 2.15 -18.61
N ASP A 493 21.09 3.10 -18.46
CA ASP A 493 19.63 2.91 -18.57
C ASP A 493 19.14 2.33 -19.92
N ALA A 494 20.04 2.10 -20.89
CA ALA A 494 19.72 1.77 -22.27
C ALA A 494 19.39 0.28 -22.54
N TYR A 495 19.75 -0.66 -21.65
CA TYR A 495 19.57 -2.10 -21.88
C TYR A 495 18.76 -2.84 -20.81
N ARG A 496 17.99 -2.14 -19.98
CA ARG A 496 16.88 -2.78 -19.28
C ARG A 496 15.89 -3.25 -20.34
N ILE A 497 15.81 -4.56 -20.58
CA ILE A 497 14.71 -5.16 -21.33
C ILE A 497 13.43 -4.59 -20.70
N LYS A 498 12.73 -3.72 -21.44
CA LYS A 498 11.45 -3.12 -21.03
C LYS A 498 10.39 -4.20 -21.10
N ASP A 499 10.49 -5.18 -20.22
CA ASP A 499 9.50 -6.23 -20.12
C ASP A 499 8.27 -5.79 -19.32
N ASP A 500 7.98 -4.49 -19.34
CA ASP A 500 6.83 -3.90 -18.70
C ASP A 500 5.59 -3.95 -19.61
N LEU A 501 4.45 -3.47 -19.13
CA LEU A 501 3.21 -3.51 -19.90
C LEU A 501 3.12 -2.42 -20.99
N SER A 502 4.13 -1.54 -21.13
CA SER A 502 4.09 -0.45 -22.12
C SER A 502 3.96 -0.95 -23.56
N SER A 503 4.56 -2.09 -23.88
CA SER A 503 4.49 -2.69 -25.21
C SER A 503 3.08 -3.10 -25.61
N VAL A 504 2.19 -3.29 -24.64
CA VAL A 504 0.77 -3.63 -24.86
C VAL A 504 -0.09 -2.38 -24.75
N THR A 505 0.07 -1.59 -23.69
CA THR A 505 -0.76 -0.40 -23.49
C THR A 505 -0.52 0.65 -24.57
N GLY A 506 0.70 0.73 -25.13
CA GLY A 506 1.05 1.64 -26.23
C GLY A 506 0.45 1.25 -27.59
N LEU A 507 -0.14 0.05 -27.73
CA LEU A 507 -0.90 -0.33 -28.92
C LEU A 507 -2.25 0.39 -29.00
N PHE A 508 -2.71 0.94 -27.88
CA PHE A 508 -4.00 1.61 -27.78
C PHE A 508 -3.80 3.13 -27.65
N PRO A 509 -4.73 3.95 -28.18
CA PRO A 509 -4.66 5.40 -28.00
C PRO A 509 -4.69 5.78 -26.52
N ALA A 510 -3.91 6.80 -26.14
CA ALA A 510 -3.90 7.34 -24.77
C ALA A 510 -5.27 7.89 -24.32
N SER A 511 -6.19 8.15 -25.27
CA SER A 511 -7.59 8.50 -24.96
C SER A 511 -8.42 7.32 -24.47
N LYS A 512 -7.95 6.09 -24.67
CA LYS A 512 -8.62 4.83 -24.33
C LYS A 512 -7.89 4.01 -23.27
N VAL A 513 -6.57 4.14 -23.16
CA VAL A 513 -5.77 3.40 -22.19
C VAL A 513 -4.73 4.30 -21.54
N THR A 514 -4.68 4.30 -20.22
CA THR A 514 -3.64 4.96 -19.42
C THR A 514 -2.90 3.90 -18.62
N ARG A 515 -1.58 3.83 -18.80
CA ARG A 515 -0.69 3.02 -17.97
C ARG A 515 -0.19 3.85 -16.79
N ILE A 516 -0.23 3.28 -15.60
CA ILE A 516 0.32 3.85 -14.37
C ILE A 516 1.41 2.91 -13.88
N ASP A 517 2.66 3.38 -13.83
CA ASP A 517 3.74 2.62 -13.23
C ASP A 517 3.47 2.48 -11.73
N TRP A 518 3.36 1.24 -11.23
CA TRP A 518 2.97 0.95 -9.87
C TRP A 518 3.94 -0.05 -9.23
N PRO A 519 5.19 0.34 -8.90
CA PRO A 519 6.22 -0.57 -8.42
C PRO A 519 6.02 -0.98 -6.95
N ALA A 520 4.80 -0.91 -6.45
CA ALA A 520 4.47 -1.20 -5.08
C ALA A 520 4.64 -2.69 -4.77
N THR A 521 5.56 -3.01 -3.85
CA THR A 521 5.79 -4.37 -3.35
C THR A 521 4.47 -5.04 -2.97
N ILE A 522 4.28 -6.27 -3.47
CA ILE A 522 3.13 -7.12 -3.13
C ILE A 522 3.41 -7.79 -1.80
N CYS A 523 2.62 -7.46 -0.79
CA CYS A 523 2.68 -8.13 0.49
C CYS A 523 1.87 -9.42 0.47
N ASN A 524 2.50 -10.52 0.07
CA ASN A 524 1.87 -11.84 0.01
C ASN A 524 2.49 -12.77 1.05
N ASN A 525 1.81 -12.95 2.17
CA ASN A 525 2.47 -13.46 3.38
C ASN A 525 2.37 -14.97 3.57
N ASN A 526 1.75 -15.69 2.64
CA ASN A 526 1.55 -17.11 2.82
C ASN A 526 1.92 -17.91 1.57
N ARG A 527 2.50 -19.09 1.84
CA ARG A 527 2.80 -20.11 0.83
C ARG A 527 1.49 -20.68 0.25
N PRO A 528 1.52 -21.29 -0.93
CA PRO A 528 0.36 -22.00 -1.47
C PRO A 528 -0.09 -23.11 -0.55
N ALA A 529 -1.39 -23.40 -0.59
CA ALA A 529 -2.05 -24.38 0.27
C ALA A 529 -1.93 -24.10 1.78
N HIS A 530 -1.44 -22.91 2.17
CA HIS A 530 -1.73 -22.37 3.49
C HIS A 530 -3.22 -22.01 3.55
N ASP A 531 -3.87 -22.25 4.68
CA ASP A 531 -5.32 -22.02 4.87
C ASP A 531 -5.76 -20.58 4.58
N ASP A 532 -4.80 -19.65 4.59
CA ASP A 532 -4.97 -18.27 4.20
C ASP A 532 -3.84 -17.93 3.22
N PRO A 533 -4.08 -17.71 1.92
CA PRO A 533 -3.02 -17.55 0.92
C PRO A 533 -2.42 -16.13 0.86
N GLY A 534 -2.68 -15.27 1.86
CA GLY A 534 -2.15 -13.90 1.94
C GLY A 534 -2.94 -12.90 1.09
N GLU A 535 -2.91 -11.64 1.50
CA GLU A 535 -3.60 -10.53 0.81
C GLU A 535 -2.77 -10.00 -0.37
N ARG A 536 -3.39 -9.23 -1.27
CA ARG A 536 -2.68 -8.47 -2.32
C ARG A 536 -2.74 -6.99 -1.97
N SER A 537 -1.99 -6.57 -0.95
CA SER A 537 -2.10 -5.19 -0.44
C SER A 537 -1.91 -4.13 -1.53
N SER A 538 -0.92 -4.33 -2.41
CA SER A 538 -0.61 -3.50 -3.58
C SER A 538 -1.76 -3.39 -4.57
N GLN A 539 -2.54 -4.45 -4.76
CA GLN A 539 -3.76 -4.42 -5.57
C GLN A 539 -4.77 -3.49 -4.91
N TYR A 540 -5.15 -3.69 -3.65
CA TYR A 540 -6.18 -2.85 -3.01
C TYR A 540 -5.81 -1.37 -2.96
N ALA A 541 -4.52 -1.05 -2.82
CA ALA A 541 -4.05 0.32 -2.95
C ALA A 541 -4.19 0.84 -4.39
N ALA A 542 -3.80 0.07 -5.40
CA ALA A 542 -4.01 0.45 -6.81
C ALA A 542 -5.50 0.70 -7.11
N GLU A 543 -6.40 -0.16 -6.61
CA GLU A 543 -7.85 0.00 -6.77
C GLU A 543 -8.35 1.28 -6.07
N ALA A 544 -7.88 1.54 -4.85
CA ALA A 544 -8.19 2.76 -4.11
C ALA A 544 -7.67 4.02 -4.83
N ALA A 545 -6.44 3.98 -5.37
CA ALA A 545 -5.86 5.05 -6.19
C ALA A 545 -6.73 5.31 -7.41
N CYS A 546 -7.09 4.25 -8.16
CA CYS A 546 -7.90 4.38 -9.36
C CYS A 546 -9.26 5.03 -9.06
N ARG A 547 -9.94 4.55 -8.01
CA ARG A 547 -11.23 5.09 -7.57
C ARG A 547 -11.13 6.57 -7.19
N MET A 548 -10.12 6.95 -6.40
CA MET A 548 -9.97 8.32 -5.93
C MET A 548 -9.53 9.27 -7.06
N ARG A 549 -8.65 8.83 -7.96
CA ARG A 549 -8.16 9.64 -9.09
C ARG A 549 -9.24 9.85 -10.15
N TYR A 550 -9.88 8.76 -10.59
CA TYR A 550 -10.68 8.78 -11.83
C TYR A 550 -12.18 8.64 -11.59
N GLY A 551 -12.61 8.26 -10.38
CA GLY A 551 -14.02 8.18 -10.00
C GLY A 551 -14.76 9.52 -10.13
N PRO A 552 -14.19 10.67 -9.74
CA PRO A 552 -14.83 11.97 -9.96
C PRO A 552 -15.16 12.25 -11.44
N HIS A 553 -14.33 11.75 -12.36
CA HIS A 553 -14.44 11.97 -13.80
C HIS A 553 -15.26 10.90 -14.55
N THR A 554 -15.81 9.91 -13.83
CA THR A 554 -16.51 8.78 -14.43
C THR A 554 -17.87 8.52 -13.79
N ASP A 555 -18.88 8.16 -14.57
CA ASP A 555 -20.19 7.78 -14.03
C ASP A 555 -20.16 6.39 -13.36
N TRP A 556 -19.62 5.38 -14.05
CA TRP A 556 -19.48 4.00 -13.58
C TRP A 556 -18.04 3.52 -13.68
N MET A 557 -17.59 2.83 -12.64
CA MET A 557 -16.23 2.28 -12.58
C MET A 557 -16.29 0.82 -12.17
N ALA A 558 -15.50 -0.02 -12.84
CA ALA A 558 -15.22 -1.38 -12.44
C ALA A 558 -13.75 -1.53 -12.03
N SER A 559 -13.49 -2.31 -11.00
CA SER A 559 -12.16 -2.84 -10.71
C SER A 559 -12.24 -4.34 -10.93
N MET A 560 -11.38 -4.88 -11.78
CA MET A 560 -11.41 -6.29 -12.15
C MET A 560 -10.01 -6.79 -12.52
N ASP A 561 -9.75 -8.06 -12.24
CA ASP A 561 -8.51 -8.71 -12.61
C ASP A 561 -8.48 -8.99 -14.14
N PRO A 562 -7.30 -9.10 -14.78
CA PRO A 562 -7.21 -9.35 -16.22
C PRO A 562 -7.75 -10.71 -16.69
N ASP A 563 -8.11 -11.60 -15.78
CA ASP A 563 -8.78 -12.88 -16.04
C ASP A 563 -10.31 -12.82 -15.82
N GLU A 564 -10.85 -11.64 -15.52
CA GLU A 564 -12.29 -11.39 -15.37
C GLU A 564 -12.84 -10.62 -16.58
N TYR A 565 -14.00 -11.06 -17.09
CA TYR A 565 -14.62 -10.53 -18.29
C TYR A 565 -16.08 -10.10 -18.05
N PHE A 566 -16.41 -8.87 -18.43
CA PHE A 566 -17.75 -8.32 -18.36
C PHE A 566 -18.45 -8.43 -19.71
N ILE A 567 -19.29 -9.46 -19.85
CA ILE A 567 -19.99 -9.74 -21.11
C ILE A 567 -21.41 -9.16 -21.06
N PRO A 568 -21.79 -8.23 -21.95
CA PRO A 568 -23.18 -7.80 -22.08
C PRO A 568 -24.03 -8.98 -22.60
N MET A 569 -25.13 -9.28 -21.92
CA MET A 569 -25.97 -10.45 -22.20
C MET A 569 -27.41 -10.06 -22.53
N GLY A 570 -28.11 -10.88 -23.31
CA GLY A 570 -29.50 -10.63 -23.71
C GLY A 570 -29.56 -9.80 -25.00
N ASN A 571 -30.44 -8.79 -25.03
CA ASN A 571 -30.61 -7.91 -26.20
C ASN A 571 -29.71 -6.66 -26.15
N TYR A 572 -28.71 -6.63 -25.26
CA TYR A 572 -27.80 -5.50 -25.14
C TYR A 572 -26.52 -5.78 -25.91
N SER A 573 -26.08 -4.79 -26.70
CA SER A 573 -24.79 -4.84 -27.40
C SER A 573 -23.64 -4.28 -26.59
N SER A 574 -23.93 -3.52 -25.53
CA SER A 574 -22.91 -2.85 -24.71
C SER A 574 -23.31 -2.73 -23.24
N TRP A 575 -22.32 -2.60 -22.36
CA TRP A 575 -22.57 -2.30 -20.95
C TRP A 575 -23.19 -0.92 -20.74
N LYS A 576 -22.94 0.04 -21.64
CA LYS A 576 -23.56 1.37 -21.55
C LYS A 576 -25.08 1.30 -21.59
N GLU A 577 -25.65 0.49 -22.48
CA GLU A 577 -27.11 0.30 -22.55
C GLU A 577 -27.67 -0.28 -21.24
N ILE A 578 -26.96 -1.26 -20.67
CA ILE A 578 -27.33 -1.87 -19.39
C ILE A 578 -27.28 -0.82 -18.27
N LEU A 579 -26.23 -0.01 -18.21
CA LEU A 579 -26.05 1.01 -17.17
C LEU A 579 -27.04 2.18 -17.34
N ASP A 580 -27.36 2.57 -18.57
CA ASP A 580 -28.37 3.59 -18.86
C ASP A 580 -29.77 3.12 -18.45
N LYS A 581 -30.05 1.83 -18.61
CA LYS A 581 -31.25 1.21 -18.04
C LYS A 581 -31.24 1.25 -16.51
N VAL A 582 -30.15 0.82 -15.88
CA VAL A 582 -30.01 0.82 -14.42
C VAL A 582 -30.19 2.22 -13.83
N ASP A 583 -29.58 3.24 -14.43
CA ASP A 583 -29.71 4.62 -13.96
C ASP A 583 -31.14 5.14 -14.13
N ARG A 584 -31.77 4.89 -15.28
CA ARG A 584 -33.12 5.40 -15.60
C ARG A 584 -34.23 4.67 -14.87
N GLU A 585 -34.14 3.35 -14.73
CA GLU A 585 -35.23 2.52 -14.23
C GLU A 585 -35.04 2.11 -12.76
N GLU A 586 -33.79 1.86 -12.33
CA GLU A 586 -33.52 1.33 -10.98
C GLU A 586 -32.92 2.36 -10.03
N GLY A 587 -32.33 3.45 -10.54
CA GLY A 587 -31.66 4.49 -9.74
C GLY A 587 -30.49 3.97 -8.90
N ARG A 588 -29.92 2.81 -9.24
CA ARG A 588 -28.85 2.17 -8.45
C ARG A 588 -27.50 2.82 -8.74
N LYS A 589 -26.64 2.89 -7.72
CA LYS A 589 -25.28 3.43 -7.81
C LYS A 589 -24.17 2.40 -7.58
N VAL A 590 -24.54 1.19 -7.17
CA VAL A 590 -23.61 0.08 -6.97
C VAL A 590 -24.24 -1.19 -7.51
N LEU A 591 -23.54 -1.85 -8.43
CA LEU A 591 -23.88 -3.19 -8.91
C LEU A 591 -22.97 -4.21 -8.23
N LYS A 592 -23.59 -5.29 -7.73
CA LYS A 592 -22.89 -6.43 -7.13
C LYS A 592 -23.12 -7.64 -8.00
N PHE A 593 -22.04 -8.18 -8.56
CA PHE A 593 -22.09 -9.36 -9.40
C PHE A 593 -21.81 -10.61 -8.57
N ARG A 594 -22.46 -11.71 -8.95
CA ARG A 594 -22.11 -13.03 -8.44
C ARG A 594 -20.99 -13.56 -9.32
N SER A 595 -19.81 -13.80 -8.75
CA SER A 595 -18.74 -14.49 -9.46
C SER A 595 -19.16 -15.95 -9.73
N THR A 596 -18.99 -16.39 -10.97
CA THR A 596 -19.15 -17.77 -11.41
C THR A 596 -17.92 -18.17 -12.18
N ARG A 597 -17.31 -19.31 -11.84
CA ARG A 597 -16.11 -19.79 -12.54
C ARG A 597 -16.49 -20.25 -13.95
N ALA A 598 -15.80 -19.72 -14.96
CA ALA A 598 -15.89 -20.24 -16.31
C ALA A 598 -15.32 -21.67 -16.36
N ARG A 599 -15.87 -22.51 -17.25
CA ARG A 599 -15.37 -23.87 -17.48
C ARG A 599 -14.57 -23.89 -18.78
N PRO A 600 -13.35 -24.43 -18.80
CA PRO A 600 -12.62 -24.53 -20.05
C PRO A 600 -13.31 -25.53 -21.00
N LEU A 601 -13.32 -25.20 -22.28
CA LEU A 601 -13.68 -26.09 -23.38
C LEU A 601 -12.50 -27.02 -23.63
N LEU A 602 -12.66 -28.31 -23.29
CA LEU A 602 -11.58 -29.29 -23.38
C LEU A 602 -10.97 -29.38 -24.79
N SER A 603 -11.76 -29.14 -25.85
CA SER A 603 -11.29 -29.10 -27.24
C SER A 603 -10.38 -27.91 -27.58
N ALA A 604 -10.46 -26.84 -26.78
CA ALA A 604 -9.67 -25.62 -26.91
C ALA A 604 -8.43 -25.63 -25.99
N LEU A 605 -8.25 -26.68 -25.19
CA LEU A 605 -7.05 -26.90 -24.39
C LEU A 605 -6.07 -27.84 -25.08
N GLU A 606 -4.82 -27.77 -24.68
CA GLU A 606 -3.77 -28.71 -25.04
C GLU A 606 -3.03 -29.21 -23.79
N PRO A 607 -2.46 -30.41 -23.82
CA PRO A 607 -1.58 -30.88 -22.77
C PRO A 607 -0.42 -29.90 -22.52
N THR A 608 -0.21 -29.53 -21.26
CA THR A 608 1.01 -28.85 -20.83
C THR A 608 1.92 -29.88 -20.15
N PHE A 609 3.15 -29.97 -20.64
CA PHE A 609 4.19 -30.87 -20.12
C PHE A 609 5.18 -30.16 -19.22
N ASP A 610 4.74 -29.06 -18.61
CA ASP A 610 5.62 -28.20 -17.85
C ASP A 610 6.24 -28.91 -16.65
N GLU A 611 7.57 -28.97 -16.66
CA GLU A 611 8.43 -29.70 -15.72
C GLU A 611 8.32 -29.23 -14.25
N GLY A 612 7.63 -28.11 -13.99
CA GLY A 612 7.52 -27.48 -12.67
C GLY A 612 6.27 -27.85 -11.86
N VAL A 613 5.27 -28.50 -12.45
CA VAL A 613 4.28 -29.26 -11.68
C VAL A 613 4.86 -30.66 -11.61
N LYS A 614 5.01 -31.24 -10.41
CA LYS A 614 5.36 -32.66 -10.29
C LYS A 614 4.44 -33.48 -11.23
N GLU A 615 5.03 -33.92 -12.33
CA GLU A 615 4.59 -34.93 -13.29
C GLU A 615 3.23 -34.70 -13.97
N CYS A 616 3.10 -33.69 -14.85
CA CYS A 616 2.08 -33.77 -15.89
C CYS A 616 2.60 -34.61 -17.07
N THR A 617 2.35 -35.93 -17.02
CA THR A 617 2.67 -36.84 -18.14
C THR A 617 1.63 -36.75 -19.26
N HIS A 618 1.99 -37.20 -20.47
CA HIS A 618 1.05 -37.38 -21.58
C HIS A 618 -0.18 -38.23 -21.22
N GLU A 619 -0.07 -39.13 -20.25
CA GLU A 619 -1.19 -39.95 -19.77
C GLU A 619 -2.05 -39.21 -18.75
N MET A 620 -1.44 -38.40 -17.89
CA MET A 620 -2.18 -37.57 -16.93
C MET A 620 -2.97 -36.47 -17.63
N ALA A 621 -2.45 -35.85 -18.69
CA ALA A 621 -3.20 -34.89 -19.49
C ALA A 621 -4.47 -35.46 -20.13
N LYS A 622 -4.54 -36.78 -20.37
CA LYS A 622 -5.75 -37.45 -20.88
C LYS A 622 -6.83 -37.64 -19.83
N SER A 623 -6.48 -37.64 -18.54
CA SER A 623 -7.38 -38.01 -17.43
C SER A 623 -7.56 -36.92 -16.38
N HIS A 624 -6.67 -35.93 -16.33
CA HIS A 624 -6.62 -34.88 -15.32
C HIS A 624 -6.56 -33.50 -15.99
N ASN A 625 -7.65 -32.74 -15.88
CA ASN A 625 -7.76 -31.38 -16.42
C ASN A 625 -6.71 -30.39 -15.88
N GLN A 626 -5.98 -30.74 -14.82
CA GLN A 626 -4.90 -29.92 -14.25
C GLN A 626 -3.64 -29.89 -15.14
N CYS A 627 -3.52 -30.82 -16.08
CA CYS A 627 -2.41 -30.93 -17.03
C CYS A 627 -2.75 -30.37 -18.41
N LEU A 628 -3.78 -29.53 -18.50
CA LEU A 628 -4.22 -28.90 -19.73
C LEU A 628 -4.06 -27.37 -19.62
N SER A 629 -3.47 -26.75 -20.64
CA SER A 629 -3.36 -25.30 -20.79
C SER A 629 -4.19 -24.80 -21.97
N LYS A 630 -4.48 -23.50 -21.97
CA LYS A 630 -5.01 -22.80 -23.15
C LYS A 630 -4.04 -23.01 -24.31
N LYS A 631 -4.54 -23.37 -25.49
CA LYS A 631 -3.74 -23.32 -26.73
C LYS A 631 -3.26 -21.89 -26.98
N GLU A 632 -2.02 -21.72 -27.41
CA GLU A 632 -1.43 -20.38 -27.58
C GLU A 632 -2.21 -19.51 -28.58
N GLU A 633 -2.74 -20.13 -29.63
CA GLU A 633 -3.52 -19.49 -30.69
C GLU A 633 -4.95 -19.09 -30.29
N ASN A 634 -5.51 -19.68 -29.24
CA ASN A 634 -6.87 -19.39 -28.80
C ASN A 634 -6.91 -18.21 -27.83
N THR A 635 -7.98 -17.43 -27.84
CA THR A 635 -8.29 -16.43 -26.81
C THR A 635 -8.83 -17.10 -25.53
N TYR A 636 -8.80 -16.39 -24.40
CA TYR A 636 -9.49 -16.85 -23.18
C TYR A 636 -10.99 -16.99 -23.42
N LEU A 637 -11.62 -16.10 -24.18
CA LEU A 637 -13.04 -16.20 -24.49
C LEU A 637 -13.39 -17.41 -25.38
N GLU A 638 -12.51 -17.80 -26.30
CA GLU A 638 -12.67 -19.04 -27.09
C GLU A 638 -12.40 -20.29 -26.26
N THR A 639 -11.56 -20.18 -25.22
CA THR A 639 -11.15 -21.34 -24.44
C THR A 639 -12.07 -21.60 -23.25
N TYR A 640 -12.64 -20.56 -22.65
CA TYR A 640 -13.43 -20.67 -21.43
C TYR A 640 -14.89 -20.37 -21.75
N ASN A 641 -15.76 -21.36 -21.52
CA ASN A 641 -17.19 -21.16 -21.55
C ASN A 641 -17.58 -20.30 -20.33
N CYS A 642 -17.85 -19.02 -20.58
CA CYS A 642 -18.60 -18.17 -19.68
C CYS A 642 -20.04 -18.70 -19.63
N GLU A 643 -20.29 -19.72 -18.82
CA GLU A 643 -21.56 -20.47 -18.83
C GLU A 643 -22.78 -19.52 -18.86
N TYR A 644 -23.46 -19.53 -20.01
CA TYR A 644 -24.86 -19.17 -20.14
C TYR A 644 -25.67 -20.21 -19.34
N ILE A 645 -26.27 -19.80 -18.22
CA ILE A 645 -27.24 -20.65 -17.52
C ILE A 645 -28.50 -20.71 -18.39
N LYS A 646 -28.70 -21.81 -19.13
CA LYS A 646 -29.98 -22.10 -19.80
C LYS A 646 -31.10 -22.10 -18.76
N SER A 647 -32.16 -21.36 -19.02
CA SER A 647 -33.36 -21.39 -18.16
C SER A 647 -34.03 -22.77 -18.19
N PRO A 648 -34.71 -23.18 -17.09
CA PRO A 648 -34.90 -22.39 -15.86
C PRO A 648 -33.75 -22.52 -14.87
N LYS A 649 -33.47 -21.43 -14.15
CA LYS A 649 -32.45 -21.41 -13.08
C LYS A 649 -32.84 -22.43 -12.00
N PRO A 650 -31.95 -23.34 -11.57
CA PRO A 650 -32.25 -24.25 -10.47
C PRO A 650 -32.55 -23.47 -9.19
N ASP A 651 -33.49 -24.00 -8.41
CA ASP A 651 -34.07 -23.34 -7.24
C ASP A 651 -32.98 -22.95 -6.22
N ARG A 652 -33.21 -21.83 -5.53
CA ARG A 652 -32.21 -21.09 -4.73
C ARG A 652 -31.47 -21.97 -3.70
N PHE A 653 -32.07 -23.08 -3.29
CA PHE A 653 -31.56 -24.05 -2.31
C PHE A 653 -30.47 -24.99 -2.82
N ALA A 654 -30.49 -25.43 -4.08
CA ALA A 654 -29.48 -26.35 -4.61
C ALA A 654 -28.08 -25.70 -4.75
N ARG A 655 -28.04 -24.35 -4.79
CA ARG A 655 -26.81 -23.56 -4.94
C ARG A 655 -26.10 -23.23 -3.63
N ALA A 656 -26.66 -23.61 -2.48
CA ALA A 656 -26.09 -23.35 -1.14
C ALA A 656 -25.51 -24.61 -0.46
N MET A 657 -25.65 -25.80 -1.04
CA MET A 657 -25.40 -27.09 -0.38
C MET A 657 -24.00 -27.67 -0.62
N VAL A 658 -22.94 -26.87 -0.43
CA VAL A 658 -21.61 -27.39 -0.05
C VAL A 658 -21.04 -26.50 1.04
N SER A 659 -21.61 -26.62 2.24
CA SER A 659 -20.98 -26.35 3.54
C SER A 659 -22.07 -26.30 4.62
N LEU A 660 -22.52 -27.47 5.08
CA LEU A 660 -23.04 -27.57 6.43
C LEU A 660 -22.36 -28.73 7.17
N PRO A 661 -21.96 -28.53 8.42
CA PRO A 661 -21.20 -29.48 9.21
C PRO A 661 -22.08 -30.67 9.61
N THR A 662 -21.52 -31.86 9.52
CA THR A 662 -22.07 -33.04 10.19
C THR A 662 -21.96 -32.86 11.72
N LYS A 663 -23.09 -32.78 12.40
CA LYS A 663 -23.27 -33.17 13.81
C LYS A 663 -24.55 -34.00 13.85
N SER A 664 -24.43 -35.33 13.91
CA SER A 664 -24.25 -36.19 15.09
C SER A 664 -25.60 -36.84 15.40
N VAL A 665 -25.65 -38.16 15.20
CA VAL A 665 -26.69 -39.05 15.74
C VAL A 665 -26.55 -39.09 17.26
#